data_AF-A0A5B7CIZ3-F1
#
_entry.id   AF-A0A5B7CIZ3-F1
#
_cell.length_a   1.000
_cell.length_b   1.000
_cell.length_c   1.000
_cell.angle_alpha   90.00
_cell.angle_beta   90.00
_cell.angle_gamma   90.00
#
_symmetry.space_group_name_H-M   'P 1'
#
loop_
_entity.id
_entity.type
_entity.pdbx_description
1 polymer ?
#
loop_
_entity_poly.entity_id
_entity_poly.type
_entity_poly.pdbx_seq_one_letter_code
_entity_poly.pdbx_strand_id
1 'polypeptide(L)'
;MAGQTENLTAKEALLRWARKTTYKYPGVEVKNFTTSWRDGLSFVAIIHRNRPDLMDWRNLRQRTPRERLETAFHVMEREYGVTRLLDPEDVDTPEPDEKSLITYVSQLYEIFPEPPSIHPLFNIEAQRKLEEYREMATTLLYWIREHISIMKDRHFPTNTVELKRMAHESTRFRQEEVPPRLRDKNSCQRLYRDIQKLLDGTGFLEEELTPELHYNNVDSEWNKLMSLYQERDDALHDSLSGADRLQRLAEKVHREIKQTEITLEEVEVRIEDEARRVERLHPMDAKRNCDALDGELAQCEDTIKTLHSDVKVLREGKYHEAPTLHKRVVKLEERYVSVRTLFENRLLIVLNNRSFTQQESYTTTKRIVVSESRLVETNEHFRFLQECINWCKDKLKKLNDSEYGNDLAAVEKEYDTHQKEHKIIHQFHTNVDQCAAAENNFNGEEHTVYINLLSQLRKTYAELLSLSNKRVSDLHSLLDFLQAATQELIWLNEKEEQELNRDWANKSLNISDVERYYEKLMGDLEKREVQFSAVQDRGNSLVIGHHPASKTVEAYLAAMQTQWQWLLELTLCLETHLQHAAHYHTFFTDISNAEQWIMAHDEKLNTTFSVTDFGLDDGEQLLREMQDMRESLAQFNTTVDELINRSKSVVPLKQRRQTLRQPTAVTAICNYKKMDMSINKGERCTVHDNSNRVKWNVVTSSGARGMVPGVCFTIPPPNQEAIDAAEKLKRQYERCIALWQKKQLRMRQNMIFATIKVVKSWDLAQFIAMGADQRNAIRRALNEDAEKLLQEGDPNDPQLRRLKREIDEVNRLFDEFERRASEPKPGAVLVEQCNSLKEYLDLMEKMLIQRCLAGIPRDLDLLEQLVIEHKQFENDLSSRELEVESIQKNYQNLSRRTPAIQRTVESITQQWDRIWALSHVYIERMKCVEMVVTGIEEGTQVVSEIELKLAEHQDLPDDLDDLEKEHQELLVIQQTIHDHQALIDRLLEECRNVRTLVVKSRPSQKIHPDVDKLEEDVRKLRIRWENMCSQIIERLRSCEAACELLTKYHNGHNVEKREINHLEDGLRMQKIEDLGPSEAELELERLRSMYMKIIEKKTSIEHVNILGGRFIREAKIYDLRLSQYKASLEEVHPSLDASLSKRPRIQSGGDNVIQQLDKLNTQYQFVADETYDRIAKIYNRFQHEKNFNLLWTPDPVLR
;
A
#
# COMPACT_ATOMS: atom_id res chain seq x y z
N MET A 1 -48.31 -5.56 47.57
CA MET A 1 -48.91 -5.60 48.92
C MET A 1 -48.96 -4.16 49.42
N ALA A 2 -50.11 -3.51 49.42
CA ALA A 2 -51.09 -3.53 50.52
C ALA A 2 -50.54 -2.90 51.81
N GLY A 3 -51.07 -1.70 52.10
CA GLY A 3 -51.13 -0.93 53.35
C GLY A 3 -50.33 -1.35 54.59
N GLN A 4 -49.55 -0.40 55.09
CA GLN A 4 -49.53 0.03 56.50
C GLN A 4 -48.72 1.33 56.59
N THR A 5 -49.41 2.47 56.76
CA THR A 5 -48.80 3.71 57.26
C THR A 5 -48.51 3.48 58.75
N GLU A 6 -47.33 2.95 59.06
CA GLU A 6 -46.81 2.99 60.42
C GLU A 6 -46.60 4.46 60.81
N ASN A 7 -47.17 4.87 61.94
CA ASN A 7 -46.84 6.12 62.62
C ASN A 7 -45.37 6.03 63.07
N LEU A 8 -44.45 6.23 62.12
CA LEU A 8 -43.02 6.31 62.36
C LEU A 8 -42.78 7.49 63.30
N THR A 9 -42.14 7.21 64.44
CA THR A 9 -41.67 8.28 65.33
C THR A 9 -40.67 9.15 64.56
N ALA A 10 -40.55 10.44 64.92
CA ALA A 10 -39.63 11.36 64.23
C ALA A 10 -38.18 10.82 64.17
N LYS A 11 -37.78 10.06 65.20
CA LYS A 11 -36.50 9.33 65.26
C LYS A 11 -36.37 8.25 64.18
N GLU A 12 -37.40 7.43 63.96
CA GLU A 12 -37.38 6.37 62.95
C GLU A 12 -37.44 6.92 61.53
N ALA A 13 -38.16 8.03 61.32
CA ALA A 13 -38.16 8.74 60.06
C ALA A 13 -36.77 9.29 59.71
N LEU A 14 -36.09 9.92 60.67
CA LEU A 14 -34.73 10.43 60.49
C LEU A 14 -33.72 9.30 60.24
N LEU A 15 -33.86 8.17 60.95
CA LEU A 15 -33.01 7.00 60.74
C LEU A 15 -33.19 6.40 59.34
N ARG A 16 -34.44 6.36 58.85
CA ARG A 16 -34.75 5.91 57.49
C ARG A 16 -34.19 6.85 56.43
N TRP A 17 -34.25 8.16 56.65
CA TRP A 17 -33.61 9.14 55.78
C TRP A 17 -32.09 8.93 55.76
N ALA A 18 -31.43 8.84 56.91
CA ALA A 18 -29.98 8.66 56.97
C ALA A 18 -29.56 7.39 56.21
N ARG A 19 -30.26 6.26 56.42
CA ARG A 19 -30.03 5.01 55.67
C ARG A 19 -30.23 5.16 54.16
N LYS A 20 -31.23 5.93 53.74
CA LYS A 20 -31.53 6.19 52.32
C LYS A 20 -30.44 7.06 51.69
N THR A 21 -29.97 8.08 52.40
CA THR A 21 -28.96 9.04 51.93
C THR A 21 -27.56 8.42 51.88
N THR A 22 -27.20 7.56 52.84
CA THR A 22 -25.91 6.86 52.86
C THR A 22 -25.91 5.52 52.11
N TYR A 23 -27.00 5.17 51.44
CA TYR A 23 -27.13 3.88 50.76
C TYR A 23 -26.05 3.71 49.68
N LYS A 24 -25.35 2.56 49.70
CA LYS A 24 -24.25 2.17 48.80
C LYS A 24 -22.91 2.92 48.95
N TYR A 25 -22.72 3.66 50.05
CA TYR A 25 -21.38 4.17 50.40
C TYR A 25 -20.51 3.06 51.03
N PRO A 26 -19.27 2.83 50.52
CA PRO A 26 -18.39 1.78 51.05
C PRO A 26 -18.04 1.98 52.53
N GLY A 27 -18.34 0.99 53.37
CA GLY A 27 -18.01 1.00 54.80
C GLY A 27 -18.95 1.80 55.70
N VAL A 28 -20.10 2.29 55.19
CA VAL A 28 -21.07 3.08 55.95
C VAL A 28 -22.34 2.26 56.20
N GLU A 29 -22.68 2.03 57.46
CA GLU A 29 -23.90 1.32 57.85
C GLU A 29 -24.58 2.01 59.04
N VAL A 30 -25.64 2.77 58.76
CA VAL A 30 -26.37 3.54 59.78
C VAL A 30 -27.46 2.66 60.42
N LYS A 31 -27.18 2.11 61.60
CA LYS A 31 -28.11 1.28 62.38
C LYS A 31 -28.78 2.04 63.51
N ASN A 32 -28.08 2.97 64.15
CA ASN A 32 -28.52 3.73 65.33
C ASN A 32 -28.03 5.20 65.27
N PHE A 33 -28.39 6.02 66.27
CA PHE A 33 -27.86 7.38 66.46
C PHE A 33 -26.78 7.42 67.56
N THR A 34 -25.97 6.37 67.66
CA THR A 34 -24.84 6.31 68.60
C THR A 34 -23.59 5.82 67.85
N THR A 35 -23.27 4.54 67.94
CA THR A 35 -22.03 3.95 67.42
C THR A 35 -21.90 4.03 65.89
N SER A 36 -23.01 4.07 65.14
CA SER A 36 -22.98 4.18 63.66
C SER A 36 -22.44 5.51 63.12
N TRP A 37 -22.27 6.52 63.97
CA TRP A 37 -21.78 7.85 63.58
C TRP A 37 -20.38 8.15 64.11
N ARG A 38 -19.87 7.28 65.00
CA ARG A 38 -18.60 7.43 65.72
C ARG A 38 -17.39 7.56 64.79
N ASP A 39 -17.38 6.81 63.69
CA ASP A 39 -16.24 6.77 62.75
C ASP A 39 -16.19 7.96 61.78
N GLY A 40 -17.19 8.86 61.86
CA GLY A 40 -17.35 10.04 61.02
C GLY A 40 -17.76 9.76 59.57
N LEU A 41 -17.78 8.51 59.10
CA LEU A 41 -18.04 8.21 57.69
C LEU A 41 -19.50 8.47 57.30
N SER A 42 -20.44 8.27 58.23
CA SER A 42 -21.86 8.56 58.02
C SER A 42 -22.10 10.05 57.75
N PHE A 43 -21.41 10.95 58.47
CA PHE A 43 -21.50 12.40 58.24
C PHE A 43 -20.89 12.80 56.90
N VAL A 44 -19.68 12.30 56.61
CA VAL A 44 -19.00 12.58 55.34
C VAL A 44 -19.82 12.04 54.17
N ALA A 45 -20.51 10.91 54.31
CA ALA A 45 -21.30 10.29 53.24
C ALA A 45 -22.53 11.15 52.91
N ILE A 46 -23.20 11.67 53.92
CA ILE A 46 -24.36 12.55 53.74
C ILE A 46 -23.94 13.85 53.04
N ILE A 47 -22.82 14.45 53.45
CA ILE A 47 -22.33 15.69 52.83
C ILE A 47 -21.87 15.41 51.40
N HIS A 48 -21.04 14.39 51.17
CA HIS A 48 -20.57 14.01 49.84
C HIS A 48 -21.72 13.62 48.90
N ARG A 49 -22.81 13.04 49.40
CA ARG A 49 -23.98 12.66 48.59
C ARG A 49 -24.70 13.88 48.03
N ASN A 50 -24.74 14.97 48.77
CA ASN A 50 -25.45 16.20 48.39
C ASN A 50 -24.51 17.21 47.72
N ARG A 51 -23.23 17.23 48.10
CA ARG A 51 -22.18 18.13 47.60
C ARG A 51 -20.83 17.39 47.50
N PRO A 52 -20.63 16.61 46.42
CA PRO A 52 -19.39 15.87 46.23
C PRO A 52 -18.18 16.79 46.02
N ASP A 53 -18.40 18.04 45.59
CA ASP A 53 -17.37 19.07 45.40
C ASP A 53 -16.71 19.54 46.70
N LEU A 54 -17.40 19.42 47.84
CA LEU A 54 -16.91 19.92 49.13
C LEU A 54 -16.10 18.88 49.91
N MET A 55 -16.14 17.60 49.51
CA MET A 55 -15.60 16.48 50.29
C MET A 55 -14.87 15.49 49.39
N ASP A 56 -13.58 15.26 49.62
CA ASP A 56 -12.85 14.17 48.97
C ASP A 56 -13.05 12.84 49.73
N TRP A 57 -14.02 12.04 49.27
CA TRP A 57 -14.39 10.76 49.89
C TRP A 57 -13.20 9.81 50.07
N ARG A 58 -12.28 9.75 49.10
CA ARG A 58 -11.15 8.80 49.10
C ARG A 58 -10.11 9.16 50.14
N ASN A 59 -9.74 10.43 50.20
CA ASN A 59 -8.78 10.92 51.19
C ASN A 59 -9.34 10.80 52.61
N LEU A 60 -10.60 11.21 52.82
CA LEU A 60 -11.23 11.21 54.13
C LEU A 60 -11.43 9.80 54.70
N ARG A 61 -11.67 8.77 53.86
CA ARG A 61 -11.77 7.37 54.31
C ARG A 61 -10.48 6.85 54.93
N GLN A 62 -9.31 7.40 54.57
CA GLN A 62 -8.02 6.98 55.11
C GLN A 62 -7.59 7.74 56.38
N ARG A 63 -8.29 8.83 56.73
CA ARG A 63 -8.00 9.66 57.92
C ARG A 63 -8.56 9.07 59.21
N THR A 64 -8.15 9.62 60.36
CA THR A 64 -8.68 9.22 61.67
C THR A 64 -10.13 9.70 61.86
N PRO A 65 -10.94 9.03 62.72
CA PRO A 65 -12.33 9.44 62.98
C PRO A 65 -12.48 10.91 63.37
N ARG A 66 -11.60 11.42 64.24
CA ARG A 66 -11.63 12.82 64.68
C ARG A 66 -11.39 13.81 63.55
N GLU A 67 -10.45 13.54 62.66
CA GLU A 67 -10.17 14.41 61.51
C GLU A 67 -11.33 14.41 60.51
N ARG A 68 -12.00 13.28 60.32
CA ARG A 68 -13.20 13.18 59.46
C ARG A 68 -14.35 14.01 60.02
N LEU A 69 -14.61 13.88 61.32
CA LEU A 69 -15.66 14.61 62.04
C LEU A 69 -15.39 16.11 62.03
N GLU A 70 -14.14 16.52 62.33
CA GLU A 70 -13.72 17.93 62.27
C GLU A 70 -13.95 18.52 60.88
N THR A 71 -13.54 17.80 59.83
CA THR A 71 -13.74 18.25 58.45
C THR A 71 -15.23 18.35 58.11
N ALA A 72 -16.04 17.36 58.51
CA ALA A 72 -17.48 17.36 58.26
C ALA A 72 -18.20 18.52 58.93
N PHE A 73 -17.91 18.79 60.21
CA PHE A 73 -18.52 19.87 60.95
C PHE A 73 -18.05 21.24 60.45
N HIS A 74 -16.76 21.40 60.16
CA HIS A 74 -16.21 22.64 59.62
C HIS A 74 -16.82 23.01 58.25
N VAL A 75 -16.96 22.02 57.35
CA VAL A 75 -17.57 22.25 56.03
C VAL A 75 -19.03 22.68 56.16
N MET A 76 -19.81 22.04 57.03
CA MET A 76 -21.22 22.40 57.23
C MET A 76 -21.40 23.76 57.93
N GLU A 77 -20.51 24.12 58.84
CA GLU A 77 -20.52 25.44 59.49
C GLU A 77 -20.17 26.55 58.49
N ARG A 78 -19.11 26.36 57.71
CA ARG A 78 -18.60 27.37 56.78
C ARG A 78 -19.50 27.59 55.56
N GLU A 79 -19.97 26.51 54.93
CA GLU A 79 -20.69 26.58 53.65
C GLU A 79 -22.21 26.70 53.84
N TYR A 80 -22.75 26.16 54.94
CA TYR A 80 -24.19 26.07 55.19
C TYR A 80 -24.64 26.75 56.49
N GLY A 81 -23.72 27.33 57.27
CA GLY A 81 -24.04 28.04 58.51
C GLY A 81 -24.59 27.15 59.62
N VAL A 82 -24.36 25.83 59.54
CA VAL A 82 -24.84 24.89 60.57
C VAL A 82 -24.06 25.10 61.86
N THR A 83 -24.77 25.41 62.94
CA THR A 83 -24.13 25.63 64.23
C THR A 83 -23.46 24.34 64.70
N ARG A 84 -22.18 24.43 65.08
CA ARG A 84 -21.40 23.30 65.59
C ARG A 84 -21.89 22.91 66.99
N LEU A 85 -22.86 22.00 67.06
CA LEU A 85 -23.45 21.49 68.31
C LEU A 85 -22.69 20.31 68.92
N LEU A 86 -21.75 19.73 68.18
CA LEU A 86 -20.98 18.56 68.57
C LEU A 86 -19.50 18.82 68.34
N ASP A 87 -18.66 18.45 69.30
CA ASP A 87 -17.23 18.38 69.10
C ASP A 87 -16.79 16.97 68.67
N PRO A 88 -15.74 16.82 67.86
CA PRO A 88 -15.26 15.51 67.41
C PRO A 88 -14.93 14.55 68.54
N GLU A 89 -14.53 15.06 69.71
CA GLU A 89 -14.21 14.25 70.90
C GLU A 89 -15.46 13.67 71.58
N ASP A 90 -16.60 14.37 71.49
CA ASP A 90 -17.89 13.93 72.05
C ASP A 90 -18.55 12.84 71.21
N VAL A 91 -18.14 12.72 69.94
CA VAL A 91 -18.64 11.72 68.99
C VAL A 91 -17.69 10.53 68.88
N ASP A 92 -16.37 10.74 68.90
CA ASP A 92 -15.38 9.64 68.97
C ASP A 92 -15.15 9.14 70.40
N THR A 93 -16.22 8.60 70.99
CA THR A 93 -16.26 8.01 72.32
C THR A 93 -16.99 6.66 72.28
N PRO A 94 -16.75 5.70 73.20
CA PRO A 94 -17.44 4.41 73.20
C PRO A 94 -18.97 4.51 73.26
N GLU A 95 -19.51 5.55 73.89
CA GLU A 95 -20.95 5.79 74.05
C GLU A 95 -21.32 7.23 73.67
N PRO A 96 -21.47 7.55 72.37
CA PRO A 96 -21.87 8.89 71.91
C PRO A 96 -23.29 9.23 72.36
N ASP A 97 -23.54 10.48 72.77
CA ASP A 97 -24.87 10.89 73.24
C ASP A 97 -25.90 10.91 72.09
N GLU A 98 -26.92 10.06 72.24
CA GLU A 98 -27.92 9.84 71.20
C GLU A 98 -28.77 11.09 70.93
N LYS A 99 -29.08 11.87 71.97
CA LYS A 99 -29.93 13.06 71.82
C LYS A 99 -29.22 14.17 71.05
N SER A 100 -27.93 14.36 71.33
CA SER A 100 -27.09 15.35 70.67
C SER A 100 -26.86 14.98 69.20
N LEU A 101 -26.62 13.69 68.89
CA LEU A 101 -26.53 13.20 67.51
C LEU A 101 -27.85 13.37 66.74
N ILE A 102 -29.00 13.03 67.34
CA ILE A 102 -30.31 13.25 66.70
C ILE A 102 -30.52 14.74 66.39
N THR A 103 -30.17 15.64 67.30
CA THR A 103 -30.36 17.08 67.13
C THR A 103 -29.52 17.60 65.96
N TYR A 104 -28.25 17.24 65.89
CA TYR A 104 -27.37 17.67 64.81
C TYR A 104 -27.75 17.05 63.46
N VAL A 105 -28.09 15.75 63.43
CA VAL A 105 -28.54 15.08 62.20
C VAL A 105 -29.89 15.62 61.71
N SER A 106 -30.75 16.11 62.60
CA SER A 106 -32.00 16.78 62.23
C SER A 106 -31.74 18.10 61.49
N GLN A 107 -30.72 18.87 61.88
CA GLN A 107 -30.31 20.08 61.14
C GLN A 107 -29.79 19.73 59.73
N LEU A 108 -29.04 18.63 59.60
CA LEU A 108 -28.61 18.14 58.28
C LEU A 108 -29.80 17.70 57.42
N TYR A 109 -30.85 17.13 58.02
CA TYR A 109 -32.08 16.76 57.31
C TYR A 109 -32.88 17.99 56.84
N GLU A 110 -32.95 19.07 57.62
CA GLU A 110 -33.61 20.32 57.20
C GLU A 110 -32.91 20.95 55.98
N ILE A 111 -31.58 20.78 55.88
CA ILE A 111 -30.78 21.31 54.77
C ILE A 111 -30.81 20.36 53.56
N PHE A 112 -30.80 19.05 53.80
CA PHE A 112 -30.80 18.01 52.77
C PHE A 112 -31.98 17.03 52.93
N PRO A 113 -33.23 17.49 52.74
CA PRO A 113 -34.42 16.69 53.01
C PRO A 113 -34.58 15.51 52.04
N GLU A 114 -34.21 15.69 50.77
CA GLU A 114 -34.23 14.63 49.75
C GLU A 114 -32.84 14.38 49.15
N PRO A 115 -32.35 13.12 49.14
CA PRO A 115 -31.06 12.81 48.53
C PRO A 115 -31.14 12.90 46.99
N PRO A 116 -30.11 13.42 46.30
CA PRO A 116 -30.04 13.47 44.85
C PRO A 116 -30.22 12.10 44.19
N SER A 117 -30.95 12.06 43.05
CA SER A 117 -31.25 10.84 42.29
C SER A 117 -29.99 10.15 41.73
N ILE A 118 -28.96 10.93 41.41
CA ILE A 118 -27.68 10.46 40.90
C ILE A 118 -26.73 10.22 42.08
N HIS A 119 -26.17 9.00 42.18
CA HIS A 119 -25.19 8.67 43.22
C HIS A 119 -23.78 9.04 42.75
N PRO A 120 -23.01 9.85 43.51
CA PRO A 120 -21.66 10.28 43.11
C PRO A 120 -20.62 9.15 42.93
N LEU A 121 -20.91 7.93 43.42
CA LEU A 121 -20.00 6.78 43.43
C LEU A 121 -20.63 5.52 42.80
N PHE A 122 -21.87 5.58 42.33
CA PHE A 122 -22.61 4.40 41.86
C PHE A 122 -23.31 4.69 40.53
N ASN A 123 -22.69 4.25 39.42
CA ASN A 123 -23.23 4.38 38.07
C ASN A 123 -23.74 3.00 37.58
N ILE A 124 -25.06 2.87 37.43
CA ILE A 124 -25.73 1.63 36.97
C ILE A 124 -25.26 1.25 35.55
N GLU A 125 -25.00 2.23 34.70
CA GLU A 125 -24.51 2.00 33.34
C GLU A 125 -23.08 1.43 33.36
N ALA A 126 -22.22 1.94 34.24
CA ALA A 126 -20.85 1.43 34.39
C ALA A 126 -20.84 -0.03 34.86
N GLN A 127 -21.73 -0.42 35.77
CA GLN A 127 -21.85 -1.82 36.22
C GLN A 127 -22.35 -2.76 35.13
N ARG A 128 -23.35 -2.34 34.33
CA ARG A 128 -23.84 -3.14 33.20
C ARG A 128 -22.74 -3.38 32.17
N LYS A 129 -21.99 -2.32 31.81
CA LYS A 129 -20.86 -2.43 30.87
C LYS A 129 -19.72 -3.28 31.43
N LEU A 130 -19.47 -3.21 32.75
CA LEU A 130 -18.46 -4.04 33.41
C LEU A 130 -18.79 -5.53 33.35
N GLU A 131 -20.05 -5.91 33.55
CA GLU A 131 -20.47 -7.31 33.47
C GLU A 131 -20.40 -7.84 32.02
N GLU A 132 -20.83 -7.03 31.05
CA GLU A 132 -20.70 -7.34 29.61
C GLU A 132 -19.22 -7.54 29.22
N TYR A 133 -18.33 -6.68 29.72
CA TYR A 133 -16.89 -6.85 29.54
C TYR A 133 -16.37 -8.14 30.16
N ARG A 134 -16.76 -8.47 31.39
CA ARG A 134 -16.32 -9.70 32.07
C ARG A 134 -16.69 -10.96 31.30
N GLU A 135 -17.93 -11.05 30.82
CA GLU A 135 -18.41 -12.21 30.07
C GLU A 135 -17.63 -12.38 28.75
N MET A 136 -17.46 -11.28 28.01
CA MET A 136 -16.76 -11.28 26.72
C MET A 136 -15.26 -11.57 26.88
N ALA A 137 -14.60 -10.92 27.85
CA ALA A 137 -13.17 -11.11 28.13
C ALA A 137 -12.87 -12.53 28.63
N THR A 138 -13.75 -13.11 29.45
CA THR A 138 -13.61 -14.49 29.94
C THR A 138 -13.72 -15.50 28.79
N THR A 139 -14.73 -15.33 27.94
CA THR A 139 -14.93 -16.20 26.77
C THR A 139 -13.75 -16.13 25.80
N LEU A 140 -13.25 -14.93 25.56
CA LEU A 140 -12.09 -14.71 24.69
C LEU A 140 -10.81 -15.31 25.28
N LEU A 141 -10.54 -15.11 26.57
CA LEU A 141 -9.36 -15.68 27.24
C LEU A 141 -9.38 -17.21 27.26
N TYR A 142 -10.56 -17.83 27.44
CA TYR A 142 -10.68 -19.29 27.38
C TYR A 142 -10.24 -19.83 26.02
N TRP A 143 -10.77 -19.25 24.94
CA TRP A 143 -10.40 -19.61 23.57
C TRP A 143 -8.91 -19.36 23.30
N ILE A 144 -8.36 -18.22 23.74
CA ILE A 144 -6.93 -17.92 23.59
C ILE A 144 -6.07 -19.00 24.25
N ARG A 145 -6.40 -19.39 25.49
CA ARG A 145 -5.62 -20.39 26.25
C ARG A 145 -5.68 -21.78 25.63
N GLU A 146 -6.85 -22.18 25.15
CA GLU A 146 -7.05 -23.45 24.43
C GLU A 146 -6.14 -23.51 23.19
N HIS A 147 -6.20 -22.48 22.35
CA HIS A 147 -5.42 -22.45 21.11
C HIS A 147 -3.93 -22.23 21.36
N ILE A 148 -3.52 -21.56 22.44
CA ILE A 148 -2.10 -21.51 22.84
C ILE A 148 -1.56 -22.93 23.07
N SER A 149 -2.36 -23.83 23.66
CA SER A 149 -1.93 -25.22 23.87
C SER A 149 -1.73 -25.96 22.55
N ILE A 150 -2.62 -25.74 21.57
CA ILE A 150 -2.52 -26.35 20.24
C ILE A 150 -1.32 -25.77 19.48
N MET A 151 -1.16 -24.44 19.49
CA MET A 151 -0.10 -23.74 18.78
C MET A 151 1.30 -24.02 19.33
N LYS A 152 1.44 -24.58 20.53
CA LYS A 152 2.74 -24.98 21.10
C LYS A 152 3.27 -26.31 20.57
N ASP A 153 2.42 -27.17 20.02
CA ASP A 153 2.89 -28.44 19.50
C ASP A 153 3.71 -28.23 18.21
N ARG A 154 4.87 -28.89 18.14
CA ARG A 154 5.89 -28.78 17.08
C ARG A 154 6.21 -30.14 16.46
N HIS A 155 5.45 -31.19 16.79
CA HIS A 155 5.66 -32.52 16.23
C HIS A 155 4.95 -32.65 14.88
N PHE A 156 5.70 -32.45 13.80
CA PHE A 156 5.18 -32.61 12.45
C PHE A 156 5.41 -34.04 11.91
N PRO A 157 4.39 -34.69 11.32
CA PRO A 157 4.53 -36.01 10.73
C PRO A 157 5.40 -35.97 9.46
N THR A 158 6.09 -37.08 9.14
CA THR A 158 6.90 -37.20 7.91
C THR A 158 6.06 -37.54 6.66
N ASN A 159 4.76 -37.73 6.82
CA ASN A 159 3.84 -38.04 5.73
C ASN A 159 3.32 -36.73 5.10
N THR A 160 3.60 -36.53 3.81
CA THR A 160 3.19 -35.35 3.03
C THR A 160 1.68 -35.10 3.04
N VAL A 161 0.86 -36.16 3.11
CA VAL A 161 -0.61 -36.02 3.17
C VAL A 161 -1.05 -35.43 4.51
N GLU A 162 -0.48 -35.90 5.61
CA GLU A 162 -0.78 -35.40 6.95
C GLU A 162 -0.25 -33.96 7.15
N LEU A 163 0.94 -33.64 6.60
CA LEU A 163 1.46 -32.28 6.58
C LEU A 163 0.53 -31.31 5.83
N LYS A 164 0.03 -31.72 4.66
CA LYS A 164 -0.94 -30.93 3.87
C LYS A 164 -2.26 -30.74 4.62
N ARG A 165 -2.73 -31.76 5.34
CA ARG A 165 -3.92 -31.65 6.22
C ARG A 165 -3.69 -30.64 7.34
N MET A 166 -2.56 -30.72 8.04
CA MET A 166 -2.21 -29.76 9.11
C MET A 166 -2.06 -28.33 8.57
N ALA A 167 -1.54 -28.15 7.35
CA ALA A 167 -1.39 -26.84 6.71
C ALA A 167 -2.76 -26.24 6.33
N HIS A 168 -3.69 -27.09 5.90
CA HIS A 168 -5.07 -26.69 5.67
C HIS A 168 -5.77 -26.27 6.97
N GLU A 169 -5.59 -27.03 8.06
CA GLU A 169 -6.10 -26.66 9.39
C GLU A 169 -5.52 -25.33 9.90
N SER A 170 -4.21 -25.09 9.69
CA SER A 170 -3.54 -23.83 10.02
C SER A 170 -4.13 -22.64 9.24
N THR A 171 -4.41 -22.85 7.95
CA THR A 171 -5.05 -21.85 7.08
C THR A 171 -6.48 -21.55 7.51
N ARG A 172 -7.25 -22.59 7.87
CA ARG A 172 -8.62 -22.47 8.35
C ARG A 172 -8.68 -21.69 9.67
N PHE A 173 -7.77 -21.95 10.61
CA PHE A 173 -7.68 -21.17 11.85
C PHE A 173 -7.51 -19.66 11.56
N ARG A 174 -6.60 -19.29 10.65
CA ARG A 174 -6.37 -17.89 10.25
C ARG A 174 -7.57 -17.24 9.55
N GLN A 175 -8.26 -17.97 8.68
CA GLN A 175 -9.31 -17.42 7.82
C GLN A 175 -10.71 -17.43 8.46
N GLU A 176 -11.02 -18.45 9.26
CA GLU A 176 -12.37 -18.65 9.81
C GLU A 176 -12.46 -18.31 11.29
N GLU A 177 -11.47 -18.71 12.10
CA GLU A 177 -11.55 -18.62 13.56
C GLU A 177 -11.00 -17.30 14.13
N VAL A 178 -9.88 -16.79 13.59
CA VAL A 178 -9.24 -15.55 14.08
C VAL A 178 -10.10 -14.29 13.84
N PRO A 179 -10.73 -14.05 12.67
CA PRO A 179 -11.48 -12.82 12.41
C PRO A 179 -12.65 -12.54 13.38
N PRO A 180 -13.54 -13.50 13.72
CA PRO A 180 -14.58 -13.23 14.72
C PRO A 180 -13.98 -12.93 16.10
N ARG A 181 -12.92 -13.62 16.52
CA ARG A 181 -12.27 -13.39 17.82
C ARG A 181 -11.51 -12.07 17.90
N LEU A 182 -10.98 -11.58 16.78
CA LEU A 182 -10.41 -10.24 16.69
C LEU A 182 -11.50 -9.17 16.87
N ARG A 183 -12.71 -9.39 16.37
CA ARG A 183 -13.87 -8.49 16.63
C ARG A 183 -14.26 -8.50 18.11
N ASP A 184 -14.26 -9.66 18.75
CA ASP A 184 -14.51 -9.80 20.19
C ASP A 184 -13.44 -9.03 21.00
N LYS A 185 -12.16 -9.17 20.65
CA LYS A 185 -11.04 -8.43 21.26
C LYS A 185 -11.20 -6.91 21.13
N ASN A 186 -11.53 -6.42 19.94
CA ASN A 186 -11.74 -4.99 19.71
C ASN A 186 -12.97 -4.45 20.45
N SER A 187 -13.99 -5.28 20.65
CA SER A 187 -15.17 -4.95 21.44
C SER A 187 -14.83 -4.90 22.93
N CYS A 188 -14.03 -5.86 23.44
CA CYS A 188 -13.46 -5.81 24.78
C CYS A 188 -12.64 -4.53 25.00
N GLN A 189 -11.82 -4.10 24.02
CA GLN A 189 -11.04 -2.86 24.11
C GLN A 189 -11.91 -1.61 24.25
N ARG A 190 -12.97 -1.52 23.44
CA ARG A 190 -13.92 -0.40 23.48
C ARG A 190 -14.68 -0.37 24.80
N LEU A 191 -15.24 -1.50 25.22
CA LEU A 191 -15.94 -1.64 26.50
C LEU A 191 -15.01 -1.26 27.66
N TYR A 192 -13.78 -1.76 27.68
CA TYR A 192 -12.81 -1.43 28.73
C TYR A 192 -12.52 0.07 28.81
N ARG A 193 -12.30 0.73 27.66
CA ARG A 193 -12.06 2.18 27.60
C ARG A 193 -13.28 3.00 28.04
N ASP A 194 -14.48 2.56 27.69
CA ASP A 194 -15.72 3.21 28.11
C ASP A 194 -15.94 3.08 29.62
N ILE A 195 -15.66 1.90 30.19
CA ILE A 195 -15.72 1.69 31.64
C ILE A 195 -14.67 2.55 32.34
N GLN A 196 -13.43 2.65 31.80
CA GLN A 196 -12.39 3.52 32.34
C GLN A 196 -12.87 4.98 32.40
N LYS A 197 -13.42 5.52 31.30
CA LYS A 197 -13.98 6.88 31.27
C LYS A 197 -15.11 7.09 32.29
N LEU A 198 -16.00 6.12 32.43
CA LEU A 198 -17.14 6.21 33.36
C LEU A 198 -16.71 6.10 34.83
N LEU A 199 -15.55 5.51 35.12
CA LEU A 199 -15.02 5.26 36.46
C LEU A 199 -13.74 6.06 36.77
N ASP A 200 -13.36 7.02 35.91
CA ASP A 200 -12.15 7.81 36.06
C ASP A 200 -12.10 8.49 37.44
N GLY A 201 -10.99 8.30 38.15
CA GLY A 201 -10.81 8.87 39.49
C GLY A 201 -11.63 8.22 40.61
N THR A 202 -12.30 7.08 40.39
CA THR A 202 -13.04 6.33 41.44
C THR A 202 -12.28 5.12 41.99
N GLY A 203 -11.40 4.49 41.19
CA GLY A 203 -10.54 3.35 41.61
C GLY A 203 -11.30 2.05 41.81
N PHE A 204 -12.60 2.11 41.53
CA PHE A 204 -13.54 1.01 41.60
C PHE A 204 -13.23 -0.07 40.56
N LEU A 205 -12.63 0.31 39.43
CA LEU A 205 -12.20 -0.59 38.36
C LEU A 205 -11.15 -1.61 38.83
N GLU A 206 -10.17 -1.18 39.65
CA GLU A 206 -9.06 -2.02 40.11
C GLU A 206 -9.47 -2.99 41.23
N GLU A 207 -10.48 -2.64 42.03
CA GLU A 207 -11.02 -3.50 43.09
C GLU A 207 -11.96 -4.59 42.54
N GLU A 208 -12.70 -4.31 41.46
CA GLU A 208 -13.71 -5.23 40.90
C GLU A 208 -13.15 -6.20 39.84
N LEU A 209 -12.13 -5.84 39.06
CA LEU A 209 -11.57 -6.71 38.03
C LEU A 209 -10.42 -7.58 38.55
N THR A 210 -10.51 -8.90 38.35
CA THR A 210 -9.36 -9.78 38.57
C THR A 210 -8.21 -9.40 37.64
N PRO A 211 -6.94 -9.46 38.08
CA PRO A 211 -5.79 -9.07 37.26
C PRO A 211 -5.76 -9.74 35.88
N GLU A 212 -6.17 -11.01 35.78
CA GLU A 212 -6.20 -11.75 34.52
C GLU A 212 -7.17 -11.16 33.48
N LEU A 213 -8.29 -10.60 33.93
CA LEU A 213 -9.31 -10.00 33.07
C LEU A 213 -8.99 -8.56 32.70
N HIS A 214 -7.86 -8.00 33.15
CA HIS A 214 -7.44 -6.67 32.73
C HIS A 214 -7.08 -6.68 31.23
N TYR A 215 -7.56 -5.70 30.46
CA TYR A 215 -7.40 -5.68 28.99
C TYR A 215 -5.94 -5.86 28.53
N ASN A 216 -4.98 -5.21 29.19
CA ASN A 216 -3.55 -5.39 28.89
C ASN A 216 -3.08 -6.86 28.92
N ASN A 217 -3.63 -7.67 29.83
CA ASN A 217 -3.29 -9.09 29.93
C ASN A 217 -4.01 -9.93 28.86
N VAL A 218 -5.25 -9.58 28.53
CA VAL A 218 -5.98 -10.15 27.37
C VAL A 218 -5.22 -9.88 26.07
N ASP A 219 -4.74 -8.65 25.89
CA ASP A 219 -3.93 -8.26 24.73
C ASP A 219 -2.59 -9.01 24.69
N SER A 220 -1.91 -9.15 25.84
CA SER A 220 -0.67 -9.90 25.96
C SER A 220 -0.83 -11.38 25.59
N GLU A 221 -1.85 -12.07 26.12
CA GLU A 221 -2.10 -13.49 25.79
C GLU A 221 -2.55 -13.67 24.32
N TRP A 222 -3.30 -12.72 23.76
CA TRP A 222 -3.61 -12.72 22.31
C TRP A 222 -2.33 -12.61 21.47
N ASN A 223 -1.44 -11.67 21.79
CA ASN A 223 -0.20 -11.47 21.04
C ASN A 223 0.70 -12.71 21.12
N LYS A 224 0.73 -13.37 22.27
CA LYS A 224 1.41 -14.65 22.49
C LYS A 224 0.81 -15.79 21.65
N LEU A 225 -0.51 -15.90 21.56
CA LEU A 225 -1.18 -16.85 20.66
C LEU A 225 -0.76 -16.61 19.20
N MET A 226 -0.81 -15.36 18.74
CA MET A 226 -0.46 -15.02 17.35
C MET A 226 1.02 -15.30 17.05
N SER A 227 1.92 -15.05 18.00
CA SER A 227 3.34 -15.43 17.89
C SER A 227 3.52 -16.93 17.77
N LEU A 228 2.89 -17.72 18.66
CA LEU A 228 2.98 -19.18 18.65
C LEU A 228 2.37 -19.79 17.39
N TYR A 229 1.29 -19.21 16.89
CA TYR A 229 0.68 -19.56 15.61
C TYR A 229 1.67 -19.32 14.47
N GLN A 230 2.26 -18.13 14.37
CA GLN A 230 3.21 -17.80 13.30
C GLN A 230 4.39 -18.77 13.30
N GLU A 231 5.01 -18.99 14.46
CA GLU A 231 6.12 -19.95 14.60
C GLU A 231 5.73 -21.38 14.21
N ARG A 232 4.48 -21.79 14.51
CA ARG A 232 3.97 -23.12 14.11
C ARG A 232 3.75 -23.20 12.61
N ASP A 233 3.17 -22.15 12.02
CA ASP A 233 2.86 -22.07 10.59
C ASP A 233 4.16 -22.05 9.77
N ASP A 234 5.16 -21.29 10.19
CA ASP A 234 6.48 -21.25 9.55
C ASP A 234 7.16 -22.63 9.59
N ALA A 235 7.21 -23.27 10.77
CA ALA A 235 7.82 -24.59 10.91
C ALA A 235 7.07 -25.69 10.13
N LEU A 236 5.75 -25.54 9.95
CA LEU A 236 4.92 -26.42 9.13
C LEU A 236 5.19 -26.21 7.63
N HIS A 237 5.32 -24.97 7.17
CA HIS A 237 5.68 -24.65 5.78
C HIS A 237 7.10 -25.12 5.43
N ASP A 238 8.06 -24.93 6.34
CA ASP A 238 9.44 -25.44 6.18
C ASP A 238 9.44 -26.97 6.04
N SER A 239 8.68 -27.66 6.90
CA SER A 239 8.53 -29.12 6.85
C SER A 239 7.88 -29.59 5.54
N LEU A 240 6.88 -28.86 5.03
CA LEU A 240 6.19 -29.18 3.78
C LEU A 240 7.07 -28.93 2.54
N SER A 241 7.82 -27.82 2.52
CA SER A 241 8.81 -27.51 1.48
C SER A 241 9.93 -28.55 1.44
N GLY A 242 10.42 -28.97 2.62
CA GLY A 242 11.38 -30.05 2.75
C GLY A 242 10.86 -31.37 2.18
N ALA A 243 9.61 -31.73 2.48
CA ALA A 243 8.97 -32.94 1.96
C ALA A 243 8.80 -32.90 0.43
N ASP A 244 8.36 -31.78 -0.14
CA ASP A 244 8.21 -31.61 -1.59
C ASP A 244 9.57 -31.67 -2.33
N ARG A 245 10.65 -31.14 -1.73
CA ARG A 245 12.00 -31.25 -2.29
C ARG A 245 12.47 -32.71 -2.33
N LEU A 246 12.25 -33.47 -1.26
CA LEU A 246 12.58 -34.89 -1.20
C LEU A 246 11.74 -35.71 -2.18
N GLN A 247 10.46 -35.38 -2.35
CA GLN A 247 9.57 -36.01 -3.33
C GLN A 247 10.09 -35.82 -4.78
N ARG A 248 10.46 -34.60 -5.18
CA ARG A 248 11.01 -34.33 -6.52
C ARG A 248 12.34 -35.06 -6.76
N LEU A 249 13.18 -35.14 -5.74
CA LEU A 249 14.43 -35.89 -5.79
C LEU A 249 14.16 -37.40 -5.97
N ALA A 250 13.16 -37.96 -5.28
CA ALA A 250 12.73 -39.34 -5.46
C ALA A 250 12.19 -39.61 -6.88
N GLU A 251 11.41 -38.69 -7.45
CA GLU A 251 10.92 -38.77 -8.84
C GLU A 251 12.05 -38.69 -9.88
N LYS A 252 13.07 -37.87 -9.61
CA LYS A 252 14.30 -37.82 -10.43
C LYS A 252 15.02 -39.18 -10.39
N VAL A 253 15.29 -39.70 -9.20
CA VAL A 253 15.93 -41.01 -8.99
C VAL A 253 15.15 -42.11 -9.70
N HIS A 254 13.82 -42.11 -9.61
CA HIS A 254 12.98 -43.09 -10.33
C HIS A 254 13.14 -43.03 -11.85
N ARG A 255 13.16 -41.82 -12.44
CA ARG A 255 13.32 -41.63 -13.89
C ARG A 255 14.70 -42.03 -14.37
N GLU A 256 15.74 -41.62 -13.65
CA GLU A 256 17.13 -41.94 -14.00
C GLU A 256 17.42 -43.43 -13.87
N ILE A 257 16.95 -44.11 -12.81
CA ILE A 257 17.05 -45.57 -12.70
C ILE A 257 16.43 -46.24 -13.93
N LYS A 258 15.21 -45.86 -14.32
CA LYS A 258 14.52 -46.46 -15.47
C LYS A 258 15.26 -46.20 -16.78
N GLN A 259 15.79 -44.99 -16.98
CA GLN A 259 16.53 -44.65 -18.19
C GLN A 259 17.84 -45.46 -18.28
N THR A 260 18.59 -45.54 -17.19
CA THR A 260 19.84 -46.31 -17.15
C THR A 260 19.60 -47.82 -17.27
N GLU A 261 18.47 -48.34 -16.76
CA GLU A 261 18.05 -49.74 -17.00
C GLU A 261 17.86 -50.02 -18.50
N ILE A 262 17.23 -49.10 -19.24
CA ILE A 262 17.01 -49.21 -20.70
C ILE A 262 18.33 -49.12 -21.46
N THR A 263 19.19 -48.13 -21.15
CA THR A 263 20.47 -47.97 -21.86
C THR A 263 21.39 -49.16 -21.63
N LEU A 264 21.44 -49.72 -20.41
CA LEU A 264 22.23 -50.93 -20.15
C LEU A 264 21.72 -52.14 -20.95
N GLU A 265 20.41 -52.27 -21.15
CA GLU A 265 19.82 -53.34 -21.97
C GLU A 265 20.17 -53.18 -23.46
N GLU A 266 20.13 -51.96 -23.99
CA GLU A 266 20.55 -51.66 -25.37
C GLU A 266 22.05 -51.89 -25.60
N VAL A 267 22.88 -51.47 -24.64
CA VAL A 267 24.34 -51.69 -24.66
C VAL A 267 24.66 -53.18 -24.58
N GLU A 268 23.98 -53.93 -23.72
CA GLU A 268 24.12 -55.39 -23.59
C GLU A 268 23.83 -56.10 -24.93
N VAL A 269 22.73 -55.75 -25.62
CA VAL A 269 22.40 -56.30 -26.95
C VAL A 269 23.46 -55.93 -27.99
N ARG A 270 23.92 -54.67 -28.01
CA ARG A 270 24.97 -54.22 -28.94
C ARG A 270 26.31 -54.91 -28.71
N ILE A 271 26.67 -55.19 -27.45
CA ILE A 271 27.88 -55.96 -27.12
C ILE A 271 27.79 -57.35 -27.73
N GLU A 272 26.63 -58.01 -27.66
CA GLU A 272 26.43 -59.34 -28.27
C GLU A 272 26.47 -59.29 -29.81
N ASP A 273 25.92 -58.25 -30.43
CA ASP A 273 25.96 -58.05 -31.88
C ASP A 273 27.38 -57.82 -32.41
N GLU A 274 28.14 -56.94 -31.74
CA GLU A 274 29.53 -56.67 -32.11
C GLU A 274 30.41 -57.90 -31.84
N ALA A 275 30.18 -58.64 -30.74
CA ALA A 275 30.93 -59.86 -30.44
C ALA A 275 30.77 -60.93 -31.53
N ARG A 276 29.62 -61.01 -32.21
CA ARG A 276 29.39 -61.92 -33.34
C ARG A 276 30.17 -61.54 -34.60
N ARG A 277 30.58 -60.28 -34.75
CA ARG A 277 31.17 -59.73 -35.97
C ARG A 277 32.63 -59.28 -35.80
N VAL A 278 33.10 -59.14 -34.56
CA VAL A 278 34.43 -58.60 -34.19
C VAL A 278 35.59 -59.33 -34.88
N GLU A 279 35.46 -60.65 -35.13
CA GLU A 279 36.45 -61.44 -35.85
C GLU A 279 36.47 -61.21 -37.36
N ARG A 280 35.38 -60.72 -37.95
CA ARG A 280 35.24 -60.48 -39.40
C ARG A 280 35.50 -59.02 -39.79
N LEU A 281 35.43 -58.11 -38.82
CA LEU A 281 35.64 -56.68 -39.01
C LEU A 281 37.14 -56.33 -39.11
N HIS A 282 37.41 -55.25 -39.84
CA HIS A 282 38.75 -54.67 -39.90
C HIS A 282 39.16 -54.18 -38.49
N PRO A 283 40.39 -54.43 -38.02
CA PRO A 283 40.80 -54.15 -36.64
C PRO A 283 40.56 -52.71 -36.16
N MET A 284 40.69 -51.73 -37.06
CA MET A 284 40.44 -50.32 -36.74
C MET A 284 38.95 -50.00 -36.53
N ASP A 285 38.07 -50.62 -37.30
CA ASP A 285 36.63 -50.41 -37.18
C ASP A 285 36.07 -51.12 -35.93
N ALA A 286 36.56 -52.33 -35.66
CA ALA A 286 36.25 -53.06 -34.43
C ALA A 286 36.71 -52.31 -33.17
N LYS A 287 37.88 -51.66 -33.22
CA LYS A 287 38.37 -50.80 -32.13
C LYS A 287 37.46 -49.58 -31.94
N ARG A 288 37.10 -48.87 -33.01
CA ARG A 288 36.22 -47.70 -32.94
C ARG A 288 34.84 -48.02 -32.35
N ASN A 289 34.26 -49.16 -32.71
CA ASN A 289 32.98 -49.61 -32.16
C ASN A 289 33.09 -49.96 -30.66
N CYS A 290 34.20 -50.56 -30.24
CA CYS A 290 34.44 -50.85 -28.82
C CYS A 290 34.71 -49.59 -28.00
N ASP A 291 35.46 -48.62 -28.52
CA ASP A 291 35.70 -47.33 -27.86
C ASP A 291 34.37 -46.55 -27.66
N ALA A 292 33.43 -46.66 -28.61
CA ALA A 292 32.09 -46.08 -28.48
C ALA A 292 31.23 -46.77 -27.39
N LEU A 293 31.24 -48.12 -27.35
CA LEU A 293 30.56 -48.89 -26.29
C LEU A 293 31.17 -48.64 -24.90
N ASP A 294 32.49 -48.48 -24.82
CA ASP A 294 33.19 -48.16 -23.57
C ASP A 294 32.81 -46.77 -23.06
N GLY A 295 32.67 -45.78 -23.95
CA GLY A 295 32.17 -44.46 -23.64
C GLY A 295 30.73 -44.44 -23.10
N GLU A 296 29.83 -45.22 -23.71
CA GLU A 296 28.44 -45.36 -23.24
C GLU A 296 28.35 -46.06 -21.87
N LEU A 297 29.20 -47.07 -21.62
CA LEU A 297 29.30 -47.73 -20.31
C LEU A 297 29.84 -46.77 -19.23
N ALA A 298 30.84 -45.96 -19.55
CA ALA A 298 31.37 -44.94 -18.62
C ALA A 298 30.30 -43.90 -18.23
N GLN A 299 29.46 -43.49 -19.20
CA GLN A 299 28.34 -42.58 -18.92
C GLN A 299 27.28 -43.23 -17.99
N CYS A 300 27.01 -44.52 -18.16
CA CYS A 300 26.13 -45.26 -17.25
C CYS A 300 26.71 -45.35 -15.83
N GLU A 301 28.02 -45.56 -15.69
CA GLU A 301 28.71 -45.59 -14.40
C GLU A 301 28.60 -44.27 -13.65
N ASP A 302 28.84 -43.15 -14.33
CA ASP A 302 28.73 -41.82 -13.74
C ASP A 302 27.30 -41.51 -13.30
N THR A 303 26.30 -41.94 -14.07
CA THR A 303 24.87 -41.81 -13.70
C THR A 303 24.52 -42.66 -12.46
N ILE A 304 25.08 -43.86 -12.33
CA ILE A 304 24.87 -44.71 -11.15
C ILE A 304 25.53 -44.09 -9.90
N LYS A 305 26.71 -43.47 -10.02
CA LYS A 305 27.36 -42.72 -8.92
C LYS A 305 26.49 -41.54 -8.45
N THR A 306 25.89 -40.79 -9.37
CA THR A 306 24.98 -39.69 -9.00
C THR A 306 23.71 -40.20 -8.32
N LEU A 307 23.14 -41.31 -8.82
CA LEU A 307 21.97 -41.96 -8.21
C LEU A 307 22.21 -42.40 -6.76
N HIS A 308 23.40 -42.93 -6.43
CA HIS A 308 23.77 -43.27 -5.05
C HIS A 308 23.86 -42.03 -4.15
N SER A 309 24.40 -40.93 -4.65
CA SER A 309 24.45 -39.65 -3.94
C SER A 309 23.04 -39.12 -3.67
N ASP A 310 22.16 -39.14 -4.67
CA ASP A 310 20.78 -38.65 -4.53
C ASP A 310 19.97 -39.50 -3.54
N VAL A 311 20.14 -40.83 -3.57
CA VAL A 311 19.50 -41.73 -2.59
C VAL A 311 20.05 -41.53 -1.16
N LYS A 312 21.33 -41.17 -1.01
CA LYS A 312 21.90 -40.82 0.29
C LYS A 312 21.22 -39.58 0.88
N VAL A 313 21.00 -38.55 0.06
CA VAL A 313 20.24 -37.35 0.45
C VAL A 313 18.81 -37.70 0.85
N LEU A 314 18.13 -38.59 0.11
CA LEU A 314 16.79 -39.07 0.48
C LEU A 314 16.77 -39.81 1.83
N ARG A 315 17.81 -40.59 2.13
CA ARG A 315 17.94 -41.33 3.40
C ARG A 315 18.22 -40.39 4.57
N GLU A 316 19.10 -39.41 4.38
CA GLU A 316 19.38 -38.37 5.38
C GLU A 316 18.14 -37.51 5.66
N GLY A 317 17.35 -37.22 4.61
CA GLY A 317 16.05 -36.55 4.71
C GLY A 317 14.91 -37.42 5.26
N LYS A 318 15.16 -38.67 5.65
CA LYS A 318 14.16 -39.63 6.17
C LYS A 318 12.94 -39.83 5.25
N TYR A 319 13.15 -39.75 3.93
CA TYR A 319 12.10 -40.01 2.95
C TYR A 319 11.61 -41.47 3.04
N HIS A 320 10.29 -41.68 3.04
CA HIS A 320 9.67 -42.98 3.38
C HIS A 320 10.08 -44.12 2.43
N GLU A 321 10.30 -43.82 1.15
CA GLU A 321 10.69 -44.80 0.12
C GLU A 321 12.21 -44.89 -0.12
N ALA A 322 13.03 -44.14 0.60
CA ALA A 322 14.49 -44.14 0.42
C ALA A 322 15.15 -45.53 0.53
N PRO A 323 14.74 -46.42 1.46
CA PRO A 323 15.30 -47.79 1.53
C PRO A 323 14.99 -48.63 0.29
N THR A 324 13.80 -48.44 -0.30
CA THR A 324 13.37 -49.15 -1.51
C THR A 324 14.14 -48.68 -2.73
N LEU A 325 14.29 -47.36 -2.89
CA LEU A 325 15.08 -46.75 -3.96
C LEU A 325 16.55 -47.17 -3.90
N HIS A 326 17.14 -47.20 -2.72
CA HIS A 326 18.51 -47.68 -2.55
C HIS A 326 18.70 -49.12 -3.03
N LYS A 327 17.78 -50.03 -2.68
CA LYS A 327 17.85 -51.41 -3.17
C LYS A 327 17.79 -51.49 -4.69
N ARG A 328 17.06 -50.59 -5.36
CA ARG A 328 17.00 -50.54 -6.82
C ARG A 328 18.30 -50.04 -7.44
N VAL A 329 18.91 -48.99 -6.89
CA VAL A 329 20.21 -48.48 -7.38
C VAL A 329 21.31 -49.53 -7.20
N VAL A 330 21.33 -50.26 -6.09
CA VAL A 330 22.29 -51.36 -5.88
C VAL A 330 22.11 -52.47 -6.94
N LYS A 331 20.88 -52.87 -7.25
CA LYS A 331 20.62 -53.85 -8.32
C LYS A 331 21.06 -53.35 -9.70
N LEU A 332 20.90 -52.05 -9.96
CA LEU A 332 21.33 -51.43 -11.21
C LEU A 332 22.86 -51.44 -11.34
N GLU A 333 23.57 -51.17 -10.24
CA GLU A 333 25.03 -51.27 -10.16
C GLU A 333 25.52 -52.71 -10.39
N GLU A 334 24.87 -53.71 -9.78
CA GLU A 334 25.15 -55.13 -10.04
C GLU A 334 24.97 -55.48 -11.53
N ARG A 335 23.91 -54.96 -12.18
CA ARG A 335 23.69 -55.16 -13.62
C ARG A 335 24.77 -54.50 -14.46
N TYR A 336 25.16 -53.26 -14.15
CA TYR A 336 26.26 -52.56 -14.83
C TYR A 336 27.56 -53.37 -14.78
N VAL A 337 27.94 -53.89 -13.60
CA VAL A 337 29.15 -54.71 -13.43
C VAL A 337 29.09 -55.98 -14.29
N SER A 338 27.91 -56.61 -14.39
CA SER A 338 27.71 -57.77 -15.26
C SER A 338 27.93 -57.42 -16.75
N VAL A 339 27.32 -56.33 -17.24
CA VAL A 339 27.46 -55.88 -18.63
C VAL A 339 28.90 -55.44 -18.94
N ARG A 340 29.56 -54.76 -18.01
CA ARG A 340 30.99 -54.39 -18.10
C ARG A 340 31.89 -55.63 -18.26
N THR A 341 31.62 -56.65 -17.45
CA THR A 341 32.35 -57.93 -17.52
C THR A 341 32.09 -58.66 -18.85
N LEU A 342 30.87 -58.57 -19.39
CA LEU A 342 30.55 -59.10 -20.72
C LEU A 342 31.34 -58.38 -21.83
N PHE A 343 31.39 -57.04 -21.79
CA PHE A 343 32.17 -56.22 -22.72
C PHE A 343 33.66 -56.59 -22.68
N GLU A 344 34.24 -56.66 -21.49
CA GLU A 344 35.66 -56.99 -21.29
C GLU A 344 36.00 -58.37 -21.88
N ASN A 345 35.20 -59.39 -21.55
CA ASN A 345 35.47 -60.76 -21.95
C ASN A 345 35.21 -61.04 -23.44
N ARG A 346 34.14 -60.46 -24.00
CA ARG A 346 33.69 -60.78 -25.37
C ARG A 346 34.34 -59.92 -26.45
N LEU A 347 34.72 -58.68 -26.14
CA LEU A 347 35.22 -57.73 -27.12
C LEU A 347 36.68 -57.34 -26.85
N LEU A 348 36.98 -56.82 -25.66
CA LEU A 348 38.31 -56.28 -25.32
C LEU A 348 39.40 -57.36 -25.34
N ILE A 349 39.16 -58.53 -24.74
CA ILE A 349 40.12 -59.64 -24.76
C ILE A 349 40.35 -60.16 -26.18
N VAL A 350 39.29 -60.27 -27.00
CA VAL A 350 39.38 -60.73 -28.39
C VAL A 350 40.17 -59.75 -29.26
N LEU A 351 39.97 -58.45 -29.05
CA LEU A 351 40.75 -57.39 -29.70
C LEU A 351 42.22 -57.38 -29.27
N ASN A 352 42.50 -57.54 -27.97
CA ASN A 352 43.87 -57.58 -27.45
C ASN A 352 44.66 -58.81 -27.90
N ASN A 353 44.01 -59.94 -28.17
CA ASN A 353 44.64 -61.16 -28.67
C ASN A 353 44.96 -61.14 -30.18
N ARG A 354 44.57 -60.09 -30.93
CA ARG A 354 45.02 -59.88 -32.31
C ARG A 354 46.41 -59.23 -32.33
N SER A 355 47.47 -60.04 -32.20
CA SER A 355 48.86 -59.57 -32.38
C SER A 355 49.21 -59.40 -33.87
N PHE A 356 49.64 -58.20 -34.25
CA PHE A 356 50.25 -57.93 -35.56
C PHE A 356 51.71 -58.41 -35.58
N THR A 357 52.00 -59.49 -36.30
CA THR A 357 53.36 -59.91 -36.64
C THR A 357 53.81 -59.24 -37.94
N GLN A 358 54.74 -58.29 -37.82
CA GLN A 358 55.49 -57.74 -38.93
C GLN A 358 56.83 -58.51 -39.00
N GLN A 359 57.00 -59.38 -40.00
CA GLN A 359 58.32 -59.95 -40.32
C GLN A 359 58.51 -60.11 -41.83
N GLU A 360 59.63 -59.56 -42.28
CA GLU A 360 60.18 -59.55 -43.63
C GLU A 360 60.46 -60.97 -44.17
N SER A 361 60.45 -61.15 -45.50
CA SER A 361 61.50 -61.86 -46.28
C SER A 361 61.13 -62.19 -47.76
N TYR A 362 61.83 -61.54 -48.70
CA TYR A 362 62.32 -61.91 -50.07
C TYR A 362 61.44 -62.80 -51.01
N THR A 363 61.28 -62.58 -52.34
CA THR A 363 62.17 -62.01 -53.38
C THR A 363 61.41 -61.76 -54.70
N THR A 364 61.86 -60.72 -55.44
CA THR A 364 61.77 -60.50 -56.91
C THR A 364 60.40 -60.37 -57.59
N THR A 365 60.08 -59.16 -58.09
CA THR A 365 60.27 -58.78 -59.51
C THR A 365 60.18 -57.25 -59.66
N LYS A 366 61.12 -56.66 -60.42
CA LYS A 366 61.37 -55.23 -60.59
C LYS A 366 60.15 -54.43 -61.08
N ARG A 367 59.73 -53.45 -60.27
CA ARG A 367 59.30 -52.10 -60.70
C ARG A 367 59.61 -51.13 -59.55
N ILE A 368 60.49 -50.18 -59.81
CA ILE A 368 60.89 -49.14 -58.84
C ILE A 368 59.68 -48.20 -58.72
N VAL A 369 59.02 -48.18 -57.56
CA VAL A 369 58.12 -47.10 -57.14
C VAL A 369 58.92 -46.31 -56.11
N VAL A 370 59.20 -45.05 -56.40
CA VAL A 370 59.90 -44.16 -55.46
C VAL A 370 58.92 -43.81 -54.33
N SER A 371 59.17 -44.27 -53.10
CA SER A 371 58.32 -44.00 -51.94
C SER A 371 58.60 -42.60 -51.35
N GLU A 372 57.55 -41.83 -51.08
CA GLU A 372 57.58 -40.47 -50.48
C GLU A 372 58.52 -40.33 -49.27
N SER A 373 58.55 -41.33 -48.38
CA SER A 373 59.42 -41.36 -47.19
C SER A 373 60.92 -41.38 -47.52
N ARG A 374 61.32 -42.03 -48.62
CA ARG A 374 62.73 -42.06 -49.08
C ARG A 374 63.15 -40.70 -49.63
N LEU A 375 62.26 -40.01 -50.37
CA LEU A 375 62.56 -38.70 -50.95
C LEU A 375 62.77 -37.64 -49.88
N VAL A 376 61.98 -37.66 -48.80
CA VAL A 376 62.13 -36.77 -47.64
C VAL A 376 63.45 -37.01 -46.89
N GLU A 377 63.93 -38.25 -46.83
CA GLU A 377 65.21 -38.58 -46.19
C GLU A 377 66.43 -38.22 -47.05
N THR A 378 66.38 -38.46 -48.37
CA THR A 378 67.53 -38.31 -49.27
C THR A 378 67.63 -36.96 -49.98
N ASN A 379 66.55 -36.18 -50.08
CA ASN A 379 66.53 -34.90 -50.80
C ASN A 379 66.28 -33.71 -49.85
N GLU A 380 67.18 -32.72 -49.87
CA GLU A 380 67.11 -31.56 -48.98
C GLU A 380 65.85 -30.70 -49.18
N HIS A 381 65.34 -30.57 -50.41
CA HIS A 381 64.13 -29.80 -50.68
C HIS A 381 62.86 -30.50 -50.18
N PHE A 382 62.77 -31.83 -50.28
CA PHE A 382 61.66 -32.59 -49.70
C PHE A 382 61.68 -32.57 -48.17
N ARG A 383 62.87 -32.61 -47.55
CA ARG A 383 63.03 -32.45 -46.10
C ARG A 383 62.56 -31.09 -45.62
N PHE A 384 63.02 -30.02 -46.27
CA PHE A 384 62.62 -28.65 -45.96
C PHE A 384 61.11 -28.42 -46.14
N LEU A 385 60.52 -28.96 -47.21
CA LEU A 385 59.08 -28.92 -47.44
C LEU A 385 58.29 -29.62 -46.32
N GLN A 386 58.74 -30.80 -45.88
CA GLN A 386 58.11 -31.54 -44.79
C GLN A 386 58.23 -30.82 -43.43
N GLU A 387 59.40 -30.22 -43.14
CA GLU A 387 59.60 -29.38 -41.96
C GLU A 387 58.64 -28.18 -41.96
N CYS A 388 58.41 -27.55 -43.12
CA CYS A 388 57.44 -26.48 -43.25
C CYS A 388 55.99 -26.95 -42.98
N ILE A 389 55.61 -28.13 -43.47
CA ILE A 389 54.29 -28.72 -43.21
C ILE A 389 54.10 -29.00 -41.71
N ASN A 390 55.12 -29.57 -41.06
CA ASN A 390 55.08 -29.87 -39.63
C ASN A 390 54.99 -28.58 -38.80
N TRP A 391 55.76 -27.55 -39.16
CA TRP A 391 55.68 -26.23 -38.53
C TRP A 391 54.26 -25.63 -38.61
N CYS A 392 53.62 -25.70 -39.79
CA CYS A 392 52.24 -25.22 -39.95
C CYS A 392 51.24 -26.02 -39.09
N LYS A 393 51.37 -27.35 -39.03
CA LYS A 393 50.51 -28.23 -38.22
C LYS A 393 50.68 -27.98 -36.72
N ASP A 394 51.91 -27.81 -36.25
CA ASP A 394 52.21 -27.52 -34.85
C ASP A 394 51.65 -26.15 -34.43
N LYS A 395 51.78 -25.14 -35.30
CA LYS A 395 51.19 -23.81 -35.07
C LYS A 395 49.66 -23.83 -35.09
N LEU A 396 49.06 -24.59 -36.00
CA LEU A 396 47.60 -24.80 -36.04
C LEU A 396 47.08 -25.42 -34.75
N LYS A 397 47.76 -26.48 -34.26
CA LYS A 397 47.40 -27.12 -33.01
C LYS A 397 47.49 -26.15 -31.84
N LYS A 398 48.61 -25.42 -31.73
CA LYS A 398 48.81 -24.42 -30.66
C LYS A 398 47.72 -23.34 -30.68
N LEU A 399 47.30 -22.85 -31.85
CA LEU A 399 46.25 -21.84 -31.97
C LEU A 399 44.86 -22.34 -31.56
N ASN A 400 44.54 -23.60 -31.86
CA ASN A 400 43.26 -24.20 -31.46
C ASN A 400 43.19 -24.45 -29.94
N ASP A 401 44.33 -24.74 -29.30
CA ASP A 401 44.41 -25.00 -27.87
C ASP A 401 44.49 -23.70 -27.02
N SER A 402 44.79 -22.55 -27.63
CA SER A 402 44.96 -21.28 -26.92
C SER A 402 43.63 -20.63 -26.53
N GLU A 403 43.47 -20.31 -25.25
CA GLU A 403 42.32 -19.56 -24.70
C GLU A 403 42.36 -18.07 -25.06
N TYR A 404 41.23 -17.37 -24.93
CA TYR A 404 41.10 -15.94 -25.26
C TYR A 404 41.31 -15.00 -24.06
N GLY A 405 41.31 -15.52 -22.83
CA GLY A 405 41.32 -14.72 -21.59
C GLY A 405 39.92 -14.55 -20.98
N ASN A 406 39.90 -14.32 -19.66
CA ASN A 406 38.67 -14.21 -18.85
C ASN A 406 38.46 -12.82 -18.21
N ASP A 407 39.44 -11.93 -18.31
CA ASP A 407 39.36 -10.53 -17.87
C ASP A 407 40.12 -9.61 -18.82
N LEU A 408 39.95 -8.30 -18.65
CA LEU A 408 40.56 -7.29 -19.53
C LEU A 408 42.09 -7.44 -19.62
N ALA A 409 42.78 -7.64 -18.49
CA ALA A 409 44.24 -7.72 -18.46
C ALA A 409 44.77 -8.99 -19.14
N ALA A 410 44.07 -10.12 -18.98
CA ALA A 410 44.39 -11.37 -19.65
C ALA A 410 44.18 -11.27 -21.17
N VAL A 411 43.08 -10.64 -21.61
CA VAL A 411 42.77 -10.44 -23.04
C VAL A 411 43.76 -9.48 -23.69
N GLU A 412 44.13 -8.37 -23.03
CA GLU A 412 45.18 -7.45 -23.51
C GLU A 412 46.51 -8.17 -23.74
N LYS A 413 46.92 -8.98 -22.76
CA LYS A 413 48.15 -9.77 -22.86
C LYS A 413 48.09 -10.80 -23.99
N GLU A 414 46.96 -11.50 -24.15
CA GLU A 414 46.80 -12.50 -25.20
C GLU A 414 46.74 -11.87 -26.58
N TYR A 415 46.11 -10.71 -26.73
CA TYR A 415 46.09 -9.92 -27.96
C TYR A 415 47.50 -9.48 -28.38
N ASP A 416 48.28 -8.93 -27.44
CA ASP A 416 49.67 -8.53 -27.69
C ASP A 416 50.57 -9.72 -28.05
N THR A 417 50.34 -10.86 -27.41
CA THR A 417 51.08 -12.11 -27.67
C THR A 417 50.75 -12.65 -29.05
N HIS A 418 49.46 -12.74 -29.38
CA HIS A 418 49.00 -13.27 -30.67
C HIS A 418 49.33 -12.32 -31.83
N GLN A 419 49.34 -10.99 -31.64
CA GLN A 419 49.83 -10.07 -32.68
C GLN A 419 51.28 -10.37 -33.10
N LYS A 420 52.15 -10.70 -32.14
CA LYS A 420 53.55 -11.07 -32.42
C LYS A 420 53.61 -12.41 -33.17
N GLU A 421 52.85 -13.40 -32.73
CA GLU A 421 52.76 -14.71 -33.38
C GLU A 421 52.17 -14.62 -34.79
N HIS A 422 51.16 -13.77 -35.01
CA HIS A 422 50.56 -13.51 -36.31
C HIS A 422 51.58 -12.92 -37.29
N LYS A 423 52.44 -11.98 -36.86
CA LYS A 423 53.54 -11.45 -37.68
C LYS A 423 54.51 -12.56 -38.10
N ILE A 424 54.83 -13.49 -37.20
CA ILE A 424 55.69 -14.66 -37.51
C ILE A 424 55.01 -15.57 -38.55
N ILE A 425 53.72 -15.85 -38.39
CA ILE A 425 52.92 -16.65 -39.34
C ILE A 425 52.82 -15.99 -40.71
N HIS A 426 52.62 -14.68 -40.76
CA HIS A 426 52.58 -13.94 -42.02
C HIS A 426 53.94 -13.96 -42.74
N GLN A 427 55.04 -13.75 -42.01
CA GLN A 427 56.41 -13.81 -42.56
C GLN A 427 56.79 -15.20 -43.08
N PHE A 428 56.14 -16.26 -42.59
CA PHE A 428 56.38 -17.63 -43.06
C PHE A 428 56.00 -17.84 -44.55
N HIS A 429 55.21 -16.94 -45.17
CA HIS A 429 54.93 -16.97 -46.61
C HIS A 429 56.21 -17.08 -47.45
N THR A 430 57.29 -16.41 -47.01
CA THR A 430 58.59 -16.44 -47.68
C THR A 430 59.16 -17.87 -47.80
N ASN A 431 58.91 -18.74 -46.82
CA ASN A 431 59.35 -20.15 -46.86
C ASN A 431 58.47 -20.99 -47.79
N VAL A 432 57.17 -20.66 -47.89
CA VAL A 432 56.23 -21.27 -48.84
C VAL A 432 56.62 -20.92 -50.27
N ASP A 433 57.02 -19.67 -50.53
CA ASP A 433 57.54 -19.23 -51.83
C ASP A 433 58.86 -19.92 -52.19
N GLN A 434 59.75 -20.12 -51.22
CA GLN A 434 60.99 -20.87 -51.43
C GLN A 434 60.70 -22.34 -51.81
N CYS A 435 59.75 -22.99 -51.13
CA CYS A 435 59.32 -24.34 -51.48
C CYS A 435 58.68 -24.40 -52.87
N ALA A 436 57.93 -23.37 -53.27
CA ALA A 436 57.33 -23.25 -54.59
C ALA A 436 58.37 -23.02 -55.70
N ALA A 437 59.40 -22.21 -55.45
CA ALA A 437 60.48 -21.99 -56.41
C ALA A 437 61.30 -23.27 -56.66
N ALA A 438 61.47 -24.10 -55.63
CA ALA A 438 62.18 -25.38 -55.69
C ALA A 438 61.43 -26.48 -56.49
N GLU A 439 60.14 -26.28 -56.81
CA GLU A 439 59.35 -27.18 -57.67
C GLU A 439 60.01 -27.40 -59.04
N ASN A 440 60.64 -26.35 -59.59
CA ASN A 440 61.32 -26.36 -60.89
C ASN A 440 62.55 -27.28 -60.94
N ASN A 441 63.01 -27.80 -59.80
CA ASN A 441 64.19 -28.66 -59.70
C ASN A 441 63.87 -30.15 -59.94
N PHE A 442 62.60 -30.53 -60.11
CA PHE A 442 62.13 -31.92 -60.16
C PHE A 442 61.37 -32.23 -61.46
N ASN A 443 61.54 -33.45 -61.99
CA ASN A 443 60.83 -33.92 -63.19
C ASN A 443 60.29 -35.36 -62.98
N GLY A 444 59.20 -35.74 -63.65
CA GLY A 444 58.67 -37.12 -63.64
C GLY A 444 57.90 -37.51 -62.38
N GLU A 445 58.12 -38.73 -61.86
CA GLU A 445 57.40 -39.27 -60.69
C GLU A 445 57.70 -38.49 -59.39
N GLU A 446 58.94 -38.04 -59.19
CA GLU A 446 59.33 -37.23 -58.02
C GLU A 446 58.65 -35.86 -58.00
N HIS A 447 58.50 -35.24 -59.18
CA HIS A 447 57.80 -33.96 -59.33
C HIS A 447 56.32 -34.07 -58.93
N THR A 448 55.68 -35.20 -59.26
CA THR A 448 54.27 -35.45 -58.88
C THR A 448 54.12 -35.55 -57.36
N VAL A 449 55.04 -36.22 -56.68
CA VAL A 449 55.05 -36.33 -55.21
C VAL A 449 55.34 -34.97 -54.56
N TYR A 450 56.31 -34.21 -55.09
CA TYR A 450 56.65 -32.88 -54.58
C TYR A 450 55.47 -31.90 -54.69
N ILE A 451 54.77 -31.88 -55.84
CA ILE A 451 53.57 -31.04 -56.03
C ILE A 451 52.47 -31.39 -55.03
N ASN A 452 52.25 -32.67 -54.74
CA ASN A 452 51.24 -33.09 -53.77
C ASN A 452 51.57 -32.58 -52.35
N LEU A 453 52.83 -32.72 -51.92
CA LEU A 453 53.30 -32.19 -50.64
C LEU A 453 53.26 -30.65 -50.60
N LEU A 454 53.63 -29.98 -51.69
CA LEU A 454 53.57 -28.52 -51.80
C LEU A 454 52.11 -28.02 -51.76
N SER A 455 51.18 -28.74 -52.38
CA SER A 455 49.74 -28.49 -52.29
C SER A 455 49.23 -28.65 -50.85
N GLN A 456 49.71 -29.68 -50.14
CA GLN A 456 49.41 -29.86 -48.71
C GLN A 456 49.97 -28.71 -47.86
N LEU A 457 51.20 -28.25 -48.10
CA LEU A 457 51.77 -27.09 -47.42
C LEU A 457 50.94 -25.83 -47.68
N ARG A 458 50.61 -25.53 -48.95
CA ARG A 458 49.80 -24.36 -49.32
C ARG A 458 48.43 -24.39 -48.64
N LYS A 459 47.77 -25.56 -48.63
CA LYS A 459 46.48 -25.74 -47.95
C LYS A 459 46.60 -25.52 -46.43
N THR A 460 47.54 -26.18 -45.79
CA THR A 460 47.72 -26.07 -44.32
C THR A 460 48.19 -24.68 -43.88
N TYR A 461 49.01 -23.99 -44.68
CA TYR A 461 49.40 -22.61 -44.44
C TYR A 461 48.22 -21.63 -44.64
N ALA A 462 47.39 -21.83 -45.68
CA ALA A 462 46.20 -21.01 -45.90
C ALA A 462 45.18 -21.16 -44.75
N GLU A 463 44.97 -22.39 -44.28
CA GLU A 463 44.16 -22.66 -43.09
C GLU A 463 44.74 -21.97 -41.83
N LEU A 464 46.05 -22.09 -41.61
CA LEU A 464 46.74 -21.44 -40.49
C LEU A 464 46.61 -19.91 -40.53
N LEU A 465 46.83 -19.29 -41.69
CA LEU A 465 46.74 -17.84 -41.86
C LEU A 465 45.31 -17.35 -41.69
N SER A 466 44.31 -18.08 -42.23
CA SER A 466 42.89 -17.77 -42.05
C SER A 466 42.48 -17.82 -40.57
N LEU A 467 42.86 -18.88 -39.85
CA LEU A 467 42.57 -19.02 -38.43
C LEU A 467 43.29 -17.94 -37.59
N SER A 468 44.56 -17.65 -37.92
CA SER A 468 45.34 -16.62 -37.24
C SER A 468 44.75 -15.22 -37.42
N ASN A 469 44.31 -14.87 -38.65
CA ASN A 469 43.58 -13.63 -38.94
C ASN A 469 42.28 -13.52 -38.16
N LYS A 470 41.48 -14.61 -38.16
CA LYS A 470 40.23 -14.66 -37.41
C LYS A 470 40.47 -14.45 -35.92
N ARG A 471 41.48 -15.11 -35.33
CA ARG A 471 41.82 -14.95 -33.91
C ARG A 471 42.27 -13.53 -33.56
N VAL A 472 43.02 -12.83 -34.44
CA VAL A 472 43.35 -11.41 -34.22
C VAL A 472 42.09 -10.54 -34.20
N SER A 473 41.18 -10.75 -35.17
CA SER A 473 39.91 -10.03 -35.23
C SER A 473 39.05 -10.29 -33.98
N ASP A 474 38.92 -11.55 -33.59
CA ASP A 474 38.15 -11.97 -32.41
C ASP A 474 38.73 -11.33 -31.13
N LEU A 475 40.04 -11.46 -30.89
CA LEU A 475 40.71 -10.84 -29.73
C LEU A 475 40.59 -9.32 -29.71
N HIS A 476 40.67 -8.65 -30.86
CA HIS A 476 40.47 -7.20 -30.94
C HIS A 476 39.04 -6.81 -30.58
N SER A 477 38.03 -7.50 -31.15
CA SER A 477 36.63 -7.23 -30.87
C SER A 477 36.25 -7.49 -29.40
N LEU A 478 36.84 -8.52 -28.79
CA LEU A 478 36.70 -8.83 -27.38
C LEU A 478 37.35 -7.74 -26.52
N LEU A 479 38.56 -7.32 -26.86
CA LEU A 479 39.29 -6.28 -26.13
C LEU A 479 38.51 -4.95 -26.14
N ASP A 480 38.04 -4.53 -27.31
CA ASP A 480 37.28 -3.29 -27.48
C ASP A 480 35.97 -3.30 -26.67
N PHE A 481 35.29 -4.45 -26.62
CA PHE A 481 34.10 -4.61 -25.79
C PHE A 481 34.45 -4.55 -24.29
N LEU A 482 35.45 -5.31 -23.84
CA LEU A 482 35.81 -5.38 -22.42
C LEU A 482 36.34 -4.04 -21.89
N GLN A 483 37.09 -3.28 -22.69
CA GLN A 483 37.54 -1.94 -22.32
C GLN A 483 36.35 -1.00 -22.10
N ALA A 484 35.39 -0.99 -23.04
CA ALA A 484 34.21 -0.14 -22.91
C ALA A 484 33.30 -0.57 -21.75
N ALA A 485 33.07 -1.88 -21.58
CA ALA A 485 32.30 -2.42 -20.46
C ALA A 485 32.94 -2.10 -19.10
N THR A 486 34.26 -2.24 -19.00
CA THR A 486 35.01 -1.92 -17.77
C THR A 486 34.94 -0.42 -17.45
N GLN A 487 35.02 0.45 -18.45
CA GLN A 487 34.90 1.90 -18.25
C GLN A 487 33.54 2.30 -17.69
N GLU A 488 32.45 1.72 -18.21
CA GLU A 488 31.11 1.98 -17.67
C GLU A 488 30.95 1.41 -16.24
N LEU A 489 31.47 0.21 -15.97
CA LEU A 489 31.45 -0.39 -14.63
C LEU A 489 32.22 0.44 -13.59
N ILE A 490 33.38 1.01 -13.96
CA ILE A 490 34.15 1.90 -13.09
C ILE A 490 33.33 3.15 -12.75
N TRP A 491 32.71 3.77 -13.77
CA TRP A 491 31.89 4.96 -13.55
C TRP A 491 30.68 4.66 -12.63
N LEU A 492 30.00 3.54 -12.82
CA LEU A 492 28.91 3.10 -11.95
C LEU A 492 29.38 2.89 -10.51
N ASN A 493 30.53 2.25 -10.32
CA ASN A 493 31.10 2.01 -8.99
C ASN A 493 31.52 3.30 -8.28
N GLU A 494 32.03 4.31 -9.00
CA GLU A 494 32.31 5.64 -8.45
C GLU A 494 31.03 6.32 -7.90
N LYS A 495 29.90 6.17 -8.60
CA LYS A 495 28.60 6.69 -8.14
C LYS A 495 28.05 5.91 -6.96
N GLU A 496 28.13 4.58 -7.01
CA GLU A 496 27.77 3.71 -5.88
C GLU A 496 28.53 4.11 -4.62
N GLU A 497 29.87 4.25 -4.69
CA GLU A 497 30.70 4.55 -3.52
C GLU A 497 30.33 5.90 -2.89
N GLN A 498 30.01 6.90 -3.71
CA GLN A 498 29.56 8.20 -3.21
C GLN A 498 28.25 8.08 -2.42
N GLU A 499 27.26 7.34 -2.95
CA GLU A 499 25.94 7.21 -2.31
C GLU A 499 25.96 6.32 -1.08
N LEU A 500 26.73 5.23 -1.09
CA LEU A 500 26.91 4.36 0.05
C LEU A 500 27.57 5.05 1.25
N ASN A 501 28.47 6.00 0.99
CA ASN A 501 29.19 6.74 2.03
C ASN A 501 28.49 8.02 2.49
N ARG A 502 27.36 8.41 1.87
CA ARG A 502 26.64 9.65 2.18
C ARG A 502 26.00 9.57 3.57
N ASP A 503 26.34 10.54 4.42
CA ASP A 503 25.88 10.58 5.80
C ASP A 503 24.66 11.50 5.99
N TRP A 504 23.48 10.88 5.96
CA TRP A 504 22.18 11.52 6.15
C TRP A 504 21.93 12.05 7.57
N ALA A 505 22.76 11.70 8.55
CA ALA A 505 22.64 12.16 9.93
C ALA A 505 23.57 13.35 10.24
N ASN A 506 24.29 13.86 9.25
CA ASN A 506 25.20 14.97 9.43
C ASN A 506 24.45 16.29 9.67
N LYS A 507 24.80 17.00 10.75
CA LYS A 507 24.20 18.30 11.09
C LYS A 507 24.54 19.41 10.09
N SER A 508 25.66 19.29 9.38
CA SER A 508 26.10 20.27 8.37
C SER A 508 25.73 19.86 6.94
N LEU A 509 24.78 18.94 6.77
CA LEU A 509 24.34 18.50 5.45
C LEU A 509 23.59 19.66 4.76
N ASN A 510 24.10 20.11 3.61
CA ASN A 510 23.41 21.12 2.80
C ASN A 510 22.42 20.43 1.84
N ILE A 511 21.13 20.46 2.18
CA ILE A 511 20.07 19.81 1.42
C ILE A 511 20.03 20.32 -0.03
N SER A 512 20.20 21.62 -0.25
CA SER A 512 20.17 22.20 -1.60
C SER A 512 21.33 21.74 -2.48
N ASP A 513 22.51 21.48 -1.91
CA ASP A 513 23.63 20.90 -2.66
C ASP A 513 23.36 19.43 -3.03
N VAL A 514 22.65 18.70 -2.16
CA VAL A 514 22.24 17.31 -2.41
C VAL A 514 21.13 17.23 -3.47
N GLU A 515 20.16 18.14 -3.46
CA GLU A 515 19.11 18.26 -4.49
C GLU A 515 19.73 18.50 -5.87
N ARG A 516 20.63 19.50 -5.99
CA ARG A 516 21.36 19.77 -7.24
C ARG A 516 22.20 18.58 -7.68
N TYR A 517 22.80 17.86 -6.74
CA TYR A 517 23.54 16.63 -7.05
C TYR A 517 22.61 15.54 -7.60
N TYR A 518 21.44 15.33 -6.99
CA TYR A 518 20.45 14.35 -7.44
C TYR A 518 19.96 14.67 -8.86
N GLU A 519 19.56 15.92 -9.12
CA GLU A 519 19.16 16.36 -10.47
C GLU A 519 20.27 16.11 -11.49
N LYS A 520 21.52 16.44 -11.13
CA LYS A 520 22.68 16.18 -11.98
C LYS A 520 22.91 14.69 -12.22
N LEU A 521 22.83 13.86 -11.18
CA LEU A 521 23.03 12.41 -11.28
C LEU A 521 21.97 11.77 -12.19
N MET A 522 20.69 12.16 -12.03
CA MET A 522 19.62 11.68 -12.90
C MET A 522 19.85 12.08 -14.36
N GLY A 523 20.22 13.35 -14.61
CA GLY A 523 20.55 13.80 -15.97
C GLY A 523 21.81 13.14 -16.55
N ASP A 524 22.80 12.79 -15.72
CA ASP A 524 23.98 12.05 -16.14
C ASP A 524 23.62 10.58 -16.48
N LEU A 525 22.72 9.94 -15.71
CA LEU A 525 22.23 8.59 -15.97
C LEU A 525 21.43 8.51 -17.28
N GLU A 526 20.49 9.42 -17.52
CA GLU A 526 19.71 9.48 -18.78
C GLU A 526 20.62 9.59 -20.01
N LYS A 527 21.66 10.43 -19.94
CA LYS A 527 22.63 10.59 -21.04
C LYS A 527 23.50 9.35 -21.23
N ARG A 528 23.88 8.68 -20.13
CA ARG A 528 24.74 7.50 -20.12
C ARG A 528 24.02 6.22 -20.55
N GLU A 529 22.70 6.14 -20.36
CA GLU A 529 21.90 4.98 -20.74
C GLU A 529 22.09 4.57 -22.21
N VAL A 530 22.17 5.55 -23.12
CA VAL A 530 22.41 5.30 -24.55
C VAL A 530 23.78 4.67 -24.79
N GLN A 531 24.82 5.18 -24.12
CA GLN A 531 26.19 4.65 -24.25
C GLN A 531 26.28 3.25 -23.65
N PHE A 532 25.65 3.04 -22.50
CA PHE A 532 25.58 1.76 -21.82
C PHE A 532 24.88 0.69 -22.66
N SER A 533 23.72 1.03 -23.24
CA SER A 533 22.95 0.17 -24.13
C SER A 533 23.75 -0.20 -25.38
N ALA A 534 24.46 0.76 -25.97
CA ALA A 534 25.33 0.49 -27.12
C ALA A 534 26.48 -0.47 -26.79
N VAL A 535 27.00 -0.47 -25.55
CA VAL A 535 28.00 -1.46 -25.10
C VAL A 535 27.34 -2.84 -24.93
N GLN A 536 26.14 -2.90 -24.36
CA GLN A 536 25.39 -4.16 -24.21
C GLN A 536 25.04 -4.77 -25.57
N ASP A 537 24.58 -3.97 -26.53
CA ASP A 537 24.27 -4.42 -27.88
C ASP A 537 25.50 -4.97 -28.61
N ARG A 538 26.66 -4.34 -28.41
CA ARG A 538 27.94 -4.88 -28.91
C ARG A 538 28.26 -6.23 -28.30
N GLY A 539 28.13 -6.39 -26.99
CA GLY A 539 28.33 -7.68 -26.32
C GLY A 539 27.34 -8.75 -26.79
N ASN A 540 26.05 -8.42 -26.88
CA ASN A 540 25.01 -9.32 -27.39
C ASN A 540 25.29 -9.74 -28.84
N SER A 541 25.75 -8.81 -29.67
CA SER A 541 26.13 -9.10 -31.07
C SER A 541 27.30 -10.09 -31.14
N LEU A 542 28.28 -9.99 -30.24
CA LEU A 542 29.38 -10.96 -30.15
C LEU A 542 28.87 -12.35 -29.72
N VAL A 543 27.92 -12.42 -28.79
CA VAL A 543 27.32 -13.69 -28.36
C VAL A 543 26.51 -14.35 -29.49
N ILE A 544 25.66 -13.57 -30.18
CA ILE A 544 24.87 -14.03 -31.34
C ILE A 544 25.79 -14.46 -32.48
N GLY A 545 26.91 -13.76 -32.67
CA GLY A 545 27.96 -14.11 -33.63
C GLY A 545 28.78 -15.35 -33.26
N HIS A 546 28.43 -16.05 -32.17
CA HIS A 546 29.16 -17.22 -31.65
C HIS A 546 30.65 -16.94 -31.41
N HIS A 547 30.96 -15.80 -30.81
CA HIS A 547 32.34 -15.44 -30.47
C HIS A 547 32.98 -16.52 -29.57
N PRO A 548 34.25 -16.95 -29.79
CA PRO A 548 34.87 -18.03 -29.01
C PRO A 548 34.92 -17.79 -27.49
N ALA A 549 34.90 -16.53 -27.07
CA ALA A 549 34.87 -16.11 -25.66
C ALA A 549 33.48 -15.72 -25.12
N SER A 550 32.37 -16.25 -25.68
CA SER A 550 31.00 -15.88 -25.28
C SER A 550 30.76 -15.93 -23.77
N LYS A 551 31.33 -16.92 -23.04
CA LYS A 551 31.18 -17.02 -21.58
C LYS A 551 31.71 -15.77 -20.84
N THR A 552 32.85 -15.23 -21.29
CA THR A 552 33.44 -14.02 -20.72
C THR A 552 32.57 -12.80 -21.03
N VAL A 553 32.07 -12.70 -22.26
CA VAL A 553 31.18 -11.61 -22.70
C VAL A 553 29.87 -11.63 -21.90
N GLU A 554 29.23 -12.79 -21.77
CA GLU A 554 28.00 -12.99 -20.99
C GLU A 554 28.19 -12.63 -19.51
N ALA A 555 29.33 -12.99 -18.91
CA ALA A 555 29.65 -12.62 -17.53
C ALA A 555 29.74 -11.09 -17.34
N TYR A 556 30.40 -10.39 -18.27
CA TYR A 556 30.46 -8.92 -18.25
C TYR A 556 29.10 -8.27 -18.51
N LEU A 557 28.30 -8.79 -19.44
CA LEU A 557 26.93 -8.31 -19.69
C LEU A 557 26.04 -8.46 -18.45
N ALA A 558 26.13 -9.60 -17.76
CA ALA A 558 25.39 -9.85 -16.52
C ALA A 558 25.85 -8.92 -15.38
N ALA A 559 27.16 -8.70 -15.24
CA ALA A 559 27.73 -7.78 -14.26
C ALA A 559 27.26 -6.34 -14.54
N MET A 560 27.34 -5.87 -15.78
CA MET A 560 26.82 -4.58 -16.22
C MET A 560 25.35 -4.42 -15.86
N GLN A 561 24.49 -5.36 -16.26
CA GLN A 561 23.05 -5.28 -15.97
C GLN A 561 22.79 -5.21 -14.46
N THR A 562 23.48 -6.03 -13.66
CA THR A 562 23.32 -6.06 -12.21
C THR A 562 23.75 -4.73 -11.58
N GLN A 563 24.87 -4.16 -12.00
CA GLN A 563 25.38 -2.89 -11.47
C GLN A 563 24.51 -1.70 -11.87
N TRP A 564 23.98 -1.68 -13.09
CA TRP A 564 23.03 -0.66 -13.53
C TRP A 564 21.76 -0.67 -12.69
N GLN A 565 21.14 -1.84 -12.52
CA GLN A 565 19.96 -2.01 -11.68
C GLN A 565 20.24 -1.62 -10.22
N TRP A 566 21.42 -1.98 -9.70
CA TRP A 566 21.81 -1.62 -8.36
C TRP A 566 21.92 -0.10 -8.16
N LEU A 567 22.49 0.62 -9.13
CA LEU A 567 22.56 2.08 -9.06
C LEU A 567 21.18 2.74 -9.11
N LEU A 568 20.23 2.19 -9.87
CA LEU A 568 18.83 2.65 -9.86
C LEU A 568 18.13 2.44 -8.51
N GLU A 569 18.41 1.32 -7.82
CA GLU A 569 17.90 1.11 -6.46
C GLU A 569 18.54 2.11 -5.46
N LEU A 570 19.80 2.50 -5.67
CA LEU A 570 20.46 3.55 -4.89
C LEU A 570 19.92 4.96 -5.16
N THR A 571 19.50 5.28 -6.39
CA THR A 571 18.86 6.59 -6.66
C THR A 571 17.50 6.71 -5.98
N LEU A 572 16.74 5.62 -5.88
CA LEU A 572 15.51 5.57 -5.07
C LEU A 572 15.80 5.80 -3.57
N CYS A 573 16.89 5.22 -3.06
CA CYS A 573 17.34 5.49 -1.69
C CYS A 573 17.72 6.95 -1.49
N LEU A 574 18.47 7.52 -2.45
CA LEU A 574 18.89 8.92 -2.44
C LEU A 574 17.67 9.87 -2.41
N GLU A 575 16.69 9.66 -3.28
CA GLU A 575 15.44 10.44 -3.33
C GLU A 575 14.70 10.37 -1.99
N THR A 576 14.49 9.17 -1.46
CA THR A 576 13.74 8.96 -0.22
C THR A 576 14.44 9.61 0.98
N HIS A 577 15.75 9.43 1.11
CA HIS A 577 16.50 10.06 2.19
C HIS A 577 16.62 11.57 2.04
N LEU A 578 16.69 12.07 0.81
CA LEU A 578 16.67 13.51 0.53
C LEU A 578 15.35 14.13 1.00
N GLN A 579 14.22 13.52 0.65
CA GLN A 579 12.90 13.95 1.11
C GLN A 579 12.80 13.94 2.65
N HIS A 580 13.24 12.84 3.27
CA HIS A 580 13.25 12.72 4.73
C HIS A 580 14.15 13.76 5.41
N ALA A 581 15.34 14.03 4.83
CA ALA A 581 16.26 15.04 5.33
C ALA A 581 15.70 16.45 5.18
N ALA A 582 15.12 16.79 4.03
CA ALA A 582 14.41 18.05 3.82
C ALA A 582 13.28 18.22 4.85
N HIS A 583 12.41 17.22 5.02
CA HIS A 583 11.33 17.26 6.01
C HIS A 583 11.85 17.46 7.44
N TYR A 584 12.91 16.76 7.84
CA TYR A 584 13.55 16.90 9.15
C TYR A 584 14.07 18.32 9.37
N HIS A 585 14.87 18.86 8.44
CA HIS A 585 15.50 20.17 8.58
C HIS A 585 14.48 21.31 8.55
N THR A 586 13.50 21.24 7.63
CA THR A 586 12.41 22.21 7.55
C THR A 586 11.58 22.21 8.84
N PHE A 587 11.25 21.03 9.37
CA PHE A 587 10.49 20.93 10.63
C PHE A 587 11.20 21.63 11.80
N PHE A 588 12.48 21.37 12.04
CA PHE A 588 13.20 22.03 13.14
C PHE A 588 13.44 23.53 12.91
N THR A 589 13.53 23.95 11.64
CA THR A 589 13.57 25.37 11.29
C THR A 589 12.24 26.05 11.61
N ASP A 590 11.12 25.42 11.25
CA ASP A 590 9.77 25.92 11.55
C ASP A 590 9.51 25.99 13.05
N ILE A 591 9.94 24.98 13.82
CA ILE A 591 9.88 25.01 15.30
C ILE A 591 10.67 26.20 15.84
N SER A 592 11.91 26.41 15.38
CA SER A 592 12.73 27.55 15.83
C SER A 592 12.08 28.90 15.51
N ASN A 593 11.52 29.04 14.31
CA ASN A 593 10.81 30.25 13.90
C ASN A 593 9.55 30.47 14.76
N ALA A 594 8.83 29.40 15.06
CA ALA A 594 7.65 29.43 15.91
C ALA A 594 8.00 29.80 17.36
N GLU A 595 9.08 29.25 17.93
CA GLU A 595 9.58 29.62 19.26
C GLU A 595 9.94 31.11 19.31
N GLN A 596 10.64 31.63 18.28
CA GLN A 596 10.98 33.06 18.19
C GLN A 596 9.74 33.95 18.09
N TRP A 597 8.73 33.53 17.32
CA TRP A 597 7.47 34.25 17.20
C TRP A 597 6.75 34.34 18.56
N ILE A 598 6.67 33.24 19.31
CA ILE A 598 6.07 33.25 20.66
C ILE A 598 6.86 34.15 21.60
N MET A 599 8.20 34.09 21.57
CA MET A 599 9.06 34.94 22.39
C MET A 599 8.83 36.43 22.12
N ALA A 600 8.69 36.85 20.86
CA ALA A 600 8.40 38.24 20.51
C ALA A 600 7.02 38.71 21.02
N HIS A 601 6.01 37.84 20.99
CA HIS A 601 4.67 38.17 21.52
C HIS A 601 4.65 38.21 23.05
N ASP A 602 5.36 37.29 23.71
CA ASP A 602 5.53 37.30 25.17
C ASP A 602 6.26 38.57 25.63
N GLU A 603 7.28 39.04 24.89
CA GLU A 603 7.96 40.31 25.14
C GLU A 603 7.02 41.51 24.96
N LYS A 604 6.20 41.55 23.90
CA LYS A 604 5.22 42.63 23.67
C LYS A 604 4.15 42.67 24.79
N LEU A 605 3.70 41.52 25.27
CA LEU A 605 2.80 41.38 26.42
C LEU A 605 3.39 41.91 27.74
N ASN A 606 4.69 41.72 27.93
CA ASN A 606 5.37 42.15 29.14
C ASN A 606 5.83 43.62 29.09
N THR A 607 5.99 44.21 27.91
CA THR A 607 6.43 45.60 27.72
C THR A 607 5.25 46.54 27.47
N THR A 608 4.69 46.55 26.26
CA THR A 608 3.66 47.50 25.81
C THR A 608 2.36 47.41 26.61
N PHE A 609 1.90 46.20 26.94
CA PHE A 609 0.62 45.98 27.62
C PHE A 609 0.70 45.96 29.16
N SER A 610 1.85 46.35 29.73
CA SER A 610 2.06 46.44 31.18
C SER A 610 1.81 47.83 31.77
N VAL A 611 1.44 48.83 30.94
CA VAL A 611 1.21 50.21 31.37
C VAL A 611 -0.09 50.33 32.16
N THR A 612 -0.06 51.03 33.30
CA THR A 612 -1.20 51.20 34.21
C THR A 612 -1.87 52.57 34.17
N ASP A 613 -1.21 53.58 33.60
CA ASP A 613 -1.71 54.96 33.52
C ASP A 613 -1.59 55.46 32.09
N PHE A 614 -2.74 55.73 31.45
CA PHE A 614 -2.86 56.13 30.05
C PHE A 614 -4.15 56.93 29.82
N GLY A 615 -4.18 57.76 28.77
CA GLY A 615 -5.39 58.48 28.36
C GLY A 615 -6.42 57.56 27.69
N LEU A 616 -7.68 58.00 27.58
CA LEU A 616 -8.75 57.18 26.98
C LEU A 616 -8.41 56.75 25.54
N ASP A 617 -7.92 57.68 24.72
CA ASP A 617 -7.54 57.41 23.33
C ASP A 617 -6.40 56.38 23.22
N ASP A 618 -5.35 56.53 24.03
CA ASP A 618 -4.21 55.60 24.08
C ASP A 618 -4.65 54.21 24.58
N GLY A 619 -5.55 54.16 25.55
CA GLY A 619 -6.10 52.90 26.05
C GLY A 619 -6.99 52.19 25.04
N GLU A 620 -7.78 52.92 24.25
CA GLU A 620 -8.63 52.34 23.20
C GLU A 620 -7.75 51.73 22.11
N GLN A 621 -6.65 52.40 21.76
CA GLN A 621 -5.63 51.86 20.86
C GLN A 621 -5.01 50.58 21.44
N LEU A 622 -4.58 50.59 22.71
CA LEU A 622 -4.00 49.40 23.36
C LEU A 622 -4.97 48.22 23.42
N LEU A 623 -6.27 48.48 23.68
CA LEU A 623 -7.30 47.42 23.66
C LEU A 623 -7.54 46.87 22.25
N ARG A 624 -7.51 47.72 21.22
CA ARG A 624 -7.57 47.26 19.82
C ARG A 624 -6.36 46.40 19.47
N GLU A 625 -5.14 46.84 19.81
CA GLU A 625 -3.93 46.05 19.59
C GLU A 625 -3.93 44.73 20.38
N MET A 626 -4.54 44.68 21.58
CA MET A 626 -4.72 43.41 22.31
C MET A 626 -5.71 42.48 21.62
N GLN A 627 -6.75 43.01 20.97
CA GLN A 627 -7.69 42.23 20.19
C GLN A 627 -7.04 41.69 18.90
N ASP A 628 -6.26 42.51 18.19
CA ASP A 628 -5.47 42.07 17.04
C ASP A 628 -4.48 40.96 17.45
N MET A 629 -3.85 41.10 18.62
CA MET A 629 -2.97 40.07 19.18
C MET A 629 -3.72 38.76 19.50
N ARG A 630 -4.99 38.83 19.95
CA ARG A 630 -5.81 37.63 20.16
C ARG A 630 -6.06 36.88 18.87
N GLU A 631 -6.39 37.60 17.80
CA GLU A 631 -6.61 37.01 16.47
C GLU A 631 -5.32 36.40 15.93
N SER A 632 -4.19 37.09 16.09
CA SER A 632 -2.85 36.59 15.76
C SER A 632 -2.51 35.30 16.52
N LEU A 633 -2.74 35.26 17.84
CA LEU A 633 -2.56 34.06 18.66
C LEU A 633 -3.50 32.93 18.21
N ALA A 634 -4.77 33.21 17.94
CA ALA A 634 -5.75 32.21 17.51
C ALA A 634 -5.40 31.61 16.14
N GLN A 635 -4.97 32.43 15.18
CA GLN A 635 -4.45 31.97 13.90
C GLN A 635 -3.19 31.13 14.08
N PHE A 636 -2.29 31.52 14.98
CA PHE A 636 -1.06 30.77 15.24
C PHE A 636 -1.30 29.40 15.89
N ASN A 637 -2.47 29.17 16.52
CA ASN A 637 -2.83 27.84 17.03
C ASN A 637 -2.81 26.77 15.93
N THR A 638 -3.25 27.12 14.70
CA THR A 638 -3.25 26.16 13.59
C THR A 638 -1.83 25.76 13.23
N THR A 639 -0.89 26.71 13.22
CA THR A 639 0.53 26.44 13.00
C THR A 639 1.11 25.51 14.07
N VAL A 640 0.75 25.71 15.34
CA VAL A 640 1.20 24.84 16.44
C VAL A 640 0.62 23.42 16.29
N ASP A 641 -0.67 23.30 15.99
CA ASP A 641 -1.33 22.00 15.78
C ASP A 641 -0.78 21.26 14.53
N GLU A 642 -0.48 21.99 13.46
CA GLU A 642 0.18 21.46 12.26
C GLU A 642 1.59 20.94 12.58
N LEU A 643 2.39 21.68 13.36
CA LEU A 643 3.72 21.25 13.79
C LEU A 643 3.63 20.01 14.71
N ILE A 644 2.65 19.95 15.62
CA ILE A 644 2.41 18.75 16.43
C ILE A 644 2.07 17.55 15.56
N ASN A 645 1.24 17.70 14.54
CA ASN A 645 0.89 16.61 13.65
C ASN A 645 2.08 16.19 12.76
N ARG A 646 2.84 17.14 12.21
CA ARG A 646 4.07 16.88 11.44
C ARG A 646 5.13 16.17 12.27
N SER A 647 5.25 16.45 13.58
CA SER A 647 6.23 15.77 14.44
C SER A 647 6.11 14.24 14.44
N LYS A 648 4.89 13.70 14.22
CA LYS A 648 4.60 12.27 14.19
C LYS A 648 5.14 11.56 12.95
N SER A 649 5.44 12.30 11.86
CA SER A 649 5.95 11.75 10.61
C SER A 649 7.43 12.02 10.36
N VAL A 650 8.09 12.82 11.20
CA VAL A 650 9.53 13.09 11.11
C VAL A 650 10.33 11.83 11.45
N VAL A 651 11.25 11.42 10.57
CA VAL A 651 12.12 10.26 10.79
C VAL A 651 13.33 10.58 11.68
N PRO A 652 13.81 9.64 12.52
CA PRO A 652 14.91 9.89 13.44
C PRO A 652 16.30 9.77 12.77
N LEU A 653 16.67 10.75 11.95
CA LEU A 653 17.94 10.73 11.19
C LEU A 653 19.19 10.54 12.09
N LYS A 654 19.22 11.21 13.24
CA LYS A 654 20.35 11.12 14.19
C LYS A 654 20.56 9.71 14.74
N GLN A 655 19.50 8.89 14.83
CA GLN A 655 19.57 7.53 15.36
C GLN A 655 20.42 6.61 14.47
N ARG A 656 20.56 6.93 13.18
CA ARG A 656 21.44 6.20 12.23
C ARG A 656 22.90 6.16 12.67
N ARG A 657 23.36 7.19 13.40
CA ARG A 657 24.73 7.31 13.96
C ARG A 657 24.86 6.79 15.40
N GLN A 658 23.75 6.55 16.09
CA GLN A 658 23.77 6.14 17.49
C GLN A 658 23.96 4.63 17.58
N THR A 659 24.86 4.18 18.45
CA THR A 659 25.10 2.76 18.67
C THR A 659 23.82 2.09 19.18
N LEU A 660 23.38 1.05 18.49
CA LEU A 660 22.17 0.32 18.86
C LEU A 660 22.37 -0.39 20.20
N ARG A 661 21.52 -0.07 21.19
CA ARG A 661 21.48 -0.77 22.49
C ARG A 661 20.61 -2.04 22.43
N GLN A 662 19.69 -2.09 21.46
CA GLN A 662 18.76 -3.17 21.23
C GLN A 662 18.45 -3.27 19.73
N PRO A 663 18.02 -4.45 19.23
CA PRO A 663 17.61 -4.60 17.84
C PRO A 663 16.50 -3.60 17.49
N THR A 664 16.65 -2.91 16.35
CA THR A 664 15.73 -1.84 15.93
C THR A 664 15.07 -2.20 14.61
N ALA A 665 13.74 -2.09 14.55
CA ALA A 665 12.98 -2.31 13.34
C ALA A 665 13.26 -1.19 12.32
N VAL A 666 13.45 -1.55 11.06
CA VAL A 666 13.66 -0.66 9.93
C VAL A 666 12.82 -1.10 8.74
N THR A 667 12.57 -0.19 7.80
CA THR A 667 11.84 -0.48 6.56
C THR A 667 12.78 -0.35 5.37
N ALA A 668 12.76 -1.33 4.47
CA ALA A 668 13.55 -1.30 3.24
C ALA A 668 12.98 -0.29 2.24
N ILE A 669 13.84 0.56 1.69
CA ILE A 669 13.49 1.62 0.73
C ILE A 669 13.51 1.09 -0.71
N CYS A 670 14.41 0.15 -0.99
CA CYS A 670 14.70 -0.37 -2.32
C CYS A 670 14.78 -1.90 -2.28
N ASN A 671 14.82 -2.54 -3.45
CA ASN A 671 15.12 -3.97 -3.49
C ASN A 671 16.62 -4.17 -3.30
N TYR A 672 16.99 -5.23 -2.58
CA TYR A 672 18.39 -5.62 -2.40
C TYR A 672 18.53 -7.12 -2.55
N LYS A 673 19.40 -7.55 -3.48
CA LYS A 673 19.69 -8.97 -3.71
C LYS A 673 21.18 -9.21 -3.80
N LYS A 674 21.72 -9.98 -2.85
CA LYS A 674 23.12 -10.42 -2.89
C LYS A 674 23.29 -11.77 -2.20
N MET A 675 23.82 -12.75 -2.93
CA MET A 675 23.97 -14.15 -2.46
C MET A 675 22.62 -14.72 -1.98
N ASP A 676 22.53 -15.12 -0.71
CA ASP A 676 21.35 -15.74 -0.09
C ASP A 676 20.40 -14.73 0.58
N MET A 677 20.66 -13.43 0.43
CA MET A 677 19.83 -12.38 1.01
C MET A 677 19.10 -11.59 -0.08
N SER A 678 17.76 -11.65 0.01
CA SER A 678 16.84 -10.90 -0.84
C SER A 678 15.91 -10.10 0.06
N ILE A 679 15.84 -8.79 -0.15
CA ILE A 679 15.00 -7.85 0.58
C ILE A 679 14.18 -7.10 -0.44
N ASN A 680 12.87 -7.07 -0.25
CA ASN A 680 11.97 -6.36 -1.14
C ASN A 680 11.69 -4.95 -0.62
N LYS A 681 11.43 -4.01 -1.53
CA LYS A 681 10.97 -2.67 -1.18
C LYS A 681 9.75 -2.72 -0.24
N GLY A 682 9.78 -1.95 0.85
CA GLY A 682 8.72 -1.90 1.86
C GLY A 682 8.76 -3.00 2.91
N GLU A 683 9.68 -3.97 2.80
CA GLU A 683 9.83 -5.04 3.80
C GLU A 683 10.31 -4.49 5.15
N ARG A 684 9.70 -4.96 6.24
CA ARG A 684 10.18 -4.66 7.60
C ARG A 684 11.29 -5.63 8.00
N CYS A 685 12.45 -5.07 8.30
CA CYS A 685 13.64 -5.80 8.72
C CYS A 685 14.08 -5.36 10.12
N THR A 686 14.97 -6.12 10.75
CA THR A 686 15.52 -5.77 12.07
C THR A 686 17.02 -5.56 11.98
N VAL A 687 17.50 -4.39 12.40
CA VAL A 687 18.93 -4.09 12.51
C VAL A 687 19.43 -4.49 13.88
N HIS A 688 20.42 -5.37 13.93
CA HIS A 688 21.07 -5.80 15.16
C HIS A 688 22.34 -5.01 15.49
N ASP A 689 23.06 -4.57 14.45
CA ASP A 689 24.33 -3.84 14.61
C ASP A 689 24.51 -2.82 13.49
N ASN A 690 24.84 -1.58 13.87
CA ASN A 690 25.12 -0.46 12.98
C ASN A 690 26.55 0.12 13.19
N SER A 691 27.45 -0.66 13.81
CA SER A 691 28.83 -0.21 14.10
C SER A 691 29.62 0.12 12.84
N ASN A 692 29.35 -0.56 11.72
CA ASN A 692 29.87 -0.19 10.42
C ASN A 692 28.99 0.91 9.80
N ARG A 693 29.60 2.05 9.46
CA ARG A 693 28.90 3.25 9.00
C ARG A 693 28.21 3.10 7.65
N VAL A 694 28.70 2.18 6.81
CA VAL A 694 28.19 1.96 5.44
C VAL A 694 27.22 0.79 5.41
N LYS A 695 27.56 -0.32 6.08
CA LYS A 695 26.77 -1.56 6.07
C LYS A 695 26.32 -1.93 7.47
N TRP A 696 25.05 -2.27 7.62
CA TRP A 696 24.44 -2.69 8.87
C TRP A 696 24.19 -4.21 8.86
N ASN A 697 24.18 -4.81 10.05
CA ASN A 697 23.82 -6.22 10.25
C ASN A 697 22.30 -6.32 10.40
N VAL A 698 21.65 -6.86 9.38
CA VAL A 698 20.19 -6.87 9.24
C VAL A 698 19.68 -8.31 9.18
N VAL A 699 18.52 -8.53 9.79
CA VAL A 699 17.74 -9.75 9.69
C VAL A 699 16.44 -9.43 8.96
N THR A 700 16.15 -10.17 7.88
CA THR A 700 14.94 -10.01 7.05
C THR A 700 13.70 -10.55 7.75
N SER A 701 12.51 -10.28 7.21
CA SER A 701 11.26 -10.86 7.71
C SER A 701 11.23 -12.40 7.60
N SER A 702 11.97 -12.95 6.63
CA SER A 702 12.20 -14.39 6.43
C SER A 702 13.30 -15.00 7.30
N GLY A 703 13.92 -14.23 8.22
CA GLY A 703 14.95 -14.72 9.13
C GLY A 703 16.37 -14.81 8.56
N ALA A 704 16.60 -14.39 7.31
CA ALA A 704 17.93 -14.35 6.71
C ALA A 704 18.75 -13.20 7.31
N ARG A 705 20.01 -13.46 7.65
CA ARG A 705 20.92 -12.48 8.29
C ARG A 705 22.08 -12.12 7.38
N GLY A 706 22.39 -10.83 7.26
CA GLY A 706 23.59 -10.40 6.56
C GLY A 706 23.90 -8.90 6.65
N MET A 707 25.02 -8.51 6.03
CA MET A 707 25.50 -7.13 6.00
C MET A 707 24.94 -6.41 4.77
N VAL A 708 24.05 -5.44 4.98
CA VAL A 708 23.37 -4.68 3.92
C VAL A 708 23.70 -3.20 4.08
N PRO A 709 23.89 -2.42 3.00
CA PRO A 709 24.04 -0.98 3.10
C PRO A 709 22.96 -0.31 3.95
N GLY A 710 23.37 0.50 4.92
CA GLY A 710 22.43 1.22 5.79
C GLY A 710 21.55 2.20 5.02
N VAL A 711 22.00 2.66 3.85
CA VAL A 711 21.24 3.54 2.95
C VAL A 711 19.97 2.87 2.42
N CYS A 712 19.92 1.54 2.35
CA CYS A 712 18.74 0.80 1.90
C CYS A 712 17.58 0.85 2.89
N PHE A 713 17.79 1.38 4.09
CA PHE A 713 16.81 1.34 5.18
C PHE A 713 16.46 2.70 5.72
N THR A 714 15.20 2.86 6.08
CA THR A 714 14.72 3.95 6.92
C THR A 714 14.35 3.44 8.31
N ILE A 715 14.72 4.19 9.36
CA ILE A 715 14.21 3.96 10.70
C ILE A 715 12.82 4.62 10.74
N PRO A 716 11.74 3.88 11.03
CA PRO A 716 10.39 4.41 10.93
C PRO A 716 10.17 5.57 11.91
N PRO A 717 9.28 6.53 11.57
CA PRO A 717 8.86 7.56 12.50
C PRO A 717 8.05 6.95 13.68
N PRO A 718 7.89 7.67 14.80
CA PRO A 718 8.24 9.08 15.01
C PRO A 718 9.64 9.32 15.58
N ASN A 719 10.20 10.50 15.28
CA ASN A 719 11.39 11.03 15.95
C ASN A 719 11.01 11.64 17.32
N GLN A 720 11.51 11.04 18.40
CA GLN A 720 11.22 11.52 19.76
C GLN A 720 11.64 12.99 19.98
N GLU A 721 12.77 13.43 19.43
CA GLU A 721 13.24 14.83 19.56
C GLU A 721 12.27 15.81 18.90
N ALA A 722 11.60 15.40 17.81
CA ALA A 722 10.62 16.21 17.11
C ALA A 722 9.31 16.32 17.93
N ILE A 723 8.87 15.22 18.53
CA ILE A 723 7.70 15.22 19.44
C ILE A 723 7.97 16.12 20.64
N ASP A 724 9.12 15.94 21.31
CA ASP A 724 9.48 16.71 22.50
C ASP A 724 9.55 18.22 22.20
N ALA A 725 10.08 18.60 21.03
CA ALA A 725 10.15 19.98 20.58
C ALA A 725 8.77 20.59 20.29
N ALA A 726 7.87 19.84 19.64
CA ALA A 726 6.49 20.28 19.39
C ALA A 726 5.67 20.40 20.68
N GLU A 727 5.83 19.47 21.62
CA GLU A 727 5.19 19.55 22.94
C GLU A 727 5.71 20.73 23.75
N LYS A 728 7.02 21.00 23.71
CA LYS A 728 7.61 22.18 24.34
C LYS A 728 7.04 23.47 23.75
N LEU A 729 6.93 23.56 22.42
CA LEU A 729 6.33 24.71 21.73
C LEU A 729 4.87 24.91 22.15
N LYS A 730 4.07 23.83 22.23
CA LYS A 730 2.68 23.88 22.70
C LYS A 730 2.58 24.47 24.11
N ARG A 731 3.41 23.98 25.04
CA ARG A 731 3.44 24.48 26.42
C ARG A 731 3.85 25.97 26.50
N GLN A 732 4.73 26.43 25.61
CA GLN A 732 5.10 27.84 25.51
C GLN A 732 3.94 28.69 24.97
N TYR A 733 3.24 28.19 23.95
CA TYR A 733 2.08 28.85 23.37
C TYR A 733 0.92 28.99 24.37
N GLU A 734 0.55 27.90 25.06
CA GLU A 734 -0.47 27.92 26.12
C GLU A 734 -0.12 28.91 27.24
N ARG A 735 1.16 28.99 27.61
CA ARG A 735 1.65 29.98 28.58
C ARG A 735 1.48 31.42 28.07
N CYS A 736 1.78 31.67 26.80
CA CYS A 736 1.60 32.99 26.18
C CYS A 736 0.13 33.40 26.14
N ILE A 737 -0.80 32.47 25.83
CA ILE A 737 -2.25 32.72 25.92
C ILE A 737 -2.65 33.09 27.36
N ALA A 738 -2.20 32.31 28.35
CA ALA A 738 -2.52 32.57 29.75
C ALA A 738 -1.99 33.95 30.20
N LEU A 739 -0.81 34.34 29.73
CA LEU A 739 -0.27 35.68 29.97
C LEU A 739 -1.11 36.76 29.30
N TRP A 740 -1.50 36.57 28.03
CA TRP A 740 -2.38 37.49 27.30
C TRP A 740 -3.71 37.69 28.04
N GLN A 741 -4.38 36.61 28.48
CA GLN A 741 -5.64 36.69 29.24
C GLN A 741 -5.47 37.55 30.50
N LYS A 742 -4.40 37.31 31.25
CA LYS A 742 -4.10 38.09 32.47
C LYS A 742 -3.84 39.57 32.19
N LYS A 743 -3.12 39.89 31.11
CA LYS A 743 -2.81 41.27 30.71
C LYS A 743 -4.04 41.99 30.16
N GLN A 744 -4.87 41.30 29.38
CA GLN A 744 -6.10 41.82 28.80
C GLN A 744 -7.14 42.17 29.87
N LEU A 745 -7.30 41.32 30.89
CA LEU A 745 -8.16 41.61 32.03
C LEU A 745 -7.72 42.90 32.76
N ARG A 746 -6.42 43.04 33.01
CA ARG A 746 -5.83 44.24 33.65
C ARG A 746 -5.99 45.49 32.79
N MET A 747 -5.79 45.39 31.48
CA MET A 747 -5.91 46.53 30.56
C MET A 747 -7.36 47.05 30.51
N ARG A 748 -8.35 46.15 30.41
CA ARG A 748 -9.78 46.50 30.47
C ARG A 748 -10.13 47.14 31.82
N GLN A 749 -9.59 46.62 32.91
CA GLN A 749 -9.80 47.20 34.24
C GLN A 749 -9.26 48.64 34.34
N ASN A 750 -8.04 48.88 33.84
CA ASN A 750 -7.46 50.23 33.81
C ASN A 750 -8.26 51.18 32.91
N MET A 751 -8.77 50.70 31.77
CA MET A 751 -9.65 51.47 30.89
C MET A 751 -10.93 51.92 31.61
N ILE A 752 -11.61 51.02 32.33
CA ILE A 752 -12.82 51.38 33.06
C ILE A 752 -12.52 52.42 34.15
N PHE A 753 -11.39 52.30 34.86
CA PHE A 753 -10.99 53.31 35.83
C PHE A 753 -10.68 54.68 35.19
N ALA A 754 -10.07 54.71 34.00
CA ALA A 754 -9.87 55.95 33.25
C ALA A 754 -11.22 56.60 32.84
N THR A 755 -12.19 55.79 32.40
CA THR A 755 -13.54 56.27 32.04
C THR A 755 -14.31 56.80 33.25
N ILE A 756 -14.26 56.08 34.38
CA ILE A 756 -14.86 56.53 35.65
C ILE A 756 -14.30 57.89 36.08
N LYS A 757 -12.98 58.09 35.94
CA LYS A 757 -12.31 59.35 36.28
C LYS A 757 -12.84 60.52 35.45
N VAL A 758 -13.17 60.30 34.16
CA VAL A 758 -13.78 61.30 33.29
C VAL A 758 -15.24 61.56 33.66
N VAL A 759 -16.04 60.50 33.89
CA VAL A 759 -17.46 60.64 34.26
C VAL A 759 -17.64 61.40 35.58
N LYS A 760 -16.78 61.13 36.56
CA LYS A 760 -16.78 61.85 37.85
C LYS A 760 -16.40 63.33 37.74
N SER A 761 -15.90 63.77 36.58
CA SER A 761 -15.52 65.17 36.32
C SER A 761 -16.60 66.00 35.61
N TRP A 762 -17.75 65.42 35.29
CA TRP A 762 -18.85 66.09 34.57
C TRP A 762 -19.66 67.09 35.42
N ASP A 763 -20.20 68.12 34.75
CA ASP A 763 -21.18 69.04 35.31
C ASP A 763 -22.61 68.86 34.73
N LEU A 764 -23.62 69.45 35.37
CA LEU A 764 -25.03 69.31 34.97
C LEU A 764 -25.31 69.85 33.55
N ALA A 765 -24.55 70.84 33.09
CA ALA A 765 -24.74 71.45 31.77
C ALA A 765 -24.21 70.53 30.66
N GLN A 766 -23.04 69.92 30.86
CA GLN A 766 -22.48 68.89 29.99
C GLN A 766 -23.39 67.65 29.97
N PHE A 767 -23.91 67.23 31.12
CA PHE A 767 -24.82 66.09 31.20
C PHE A 767 -26.13 66.31 30.44
N ILE A 768 -26.74 67.50 30.50
CA ILE A 768 -27.98 67.80 29.75
C ILE A 768 -27.69 67.91 28.25
N ALA A 769 -26.54 68.46 27.85
CA ALA A 769 -26.15 68.64 26.45
C ALA A 769 -25.92 67.32 25.68
N MET A 770 -25.53 66.25 26.38
CA MET A 770 -25.26 64.93 25.78
C MET A 770 -26.53 64.19 25.32
N GLY A 771 -27.74 64.63 25.70
CA GLY A 771 -28.99 63.94 25.35
C GLY A 771 -29.23 62.65 26.14
N ALA A 772 -30.50 62.26 26.31
CA ALA A 772 -30.87 61.11 27.15
C ALA A 772 -30.33 59.77 26.60
N ASP A 773 -30.37 59.60 25.28
CA ASP A 773 -29.95 58.35 24.64
C ASP A 773 -28.46 58.09 24.78
N GLN A 774 -27.62 59.13 24.60
CA GLN A 774 -26.16 58.99 24.73
C GLN A 774 -25.75 58.74 26.18
N ARG A 775 -26.40 59.40 27.15
CA ARG A 775 -26.16 59.16 28.59
C ARG A 775 -26.53 57.75 29.01
N ASN A 776 -27.68 57.27 28.57
CA ASN A 776 -28.15 55.92 28.87
C ASN A 776 -27.34 54.86 28.14
N ALA A 777 -26.78 55.17 26.96
CA ALA A 777 -25.82 54.31 26.28
C ALA A 777 -24.49 54.22 27.06
N ILE A 778 -23.92 55.35 27.51
CA ILE A 778 -22.67 55.35 28.27
C ILE A 778 -22.85 54.66 29.64
N ARG A 779 -23.94 54.93 30.35
CA ARG A 779 -24.26 54.27 31.63
C ARG A 779 -24.42 52.76 31.46
N ARG A 780 -25.13 52.31 30.42
CA ARG A 780 -25.28 50.87 30.13
C ARG A 780 -23.95 50.24 29.77
N ALA A 781 -23.19 50.83 28.84
CA ALA A 781 -21.89 50.30 28.42
C ALA A 781 -20.91 50.17 29.59
N LEU A 782 -20.80 51.21 30.44
CA LEU A 782 -19.88 51.19 31.59
C LEU A 782 -20.27 50.12 32.63
N ASN A 783 -21.57 49.95 32.90
CA ASN A 783 -22.05 48.92 33.82
C ASN A 783 -21.93 47.52 33.24
N GLU A 784 -22.26 47.33 31.96
CA GLU A 784 -22.11 46.03 31.28
C GLU A 784 -20.65 45.60 31.22
N ASP A 785 -19.73 46.51 30.91
CA ASP A 785 -18.31 46.19 30.84
C ASP A 785 -17.71 45.91 32.23
N ALA A 786 -18.15 46.64 33.27
CA ALA A 786 -17.75 46.39 34.65
C ALA A 786 -18.32 45.07 35.19
N GLU A 787 -19.58 44.76 34.93
CA GLU A 787 -20.23 43.52 35.36
C GLU A 787 -19.58 42.30 34.68
N LYS A 788 -19.29 42.37 33.38
CA LYS A 788 -18.53 41.34 32.66
C LYS A 788 -17.15 41.10 33.29
N LEU A 789 -16.42 42.18 33.61
CA LEU A 789 -15.12 42.08 34.27
C LEU A 789 -15.19 41.48 35.69
N LEU A 790 -16.27 41.77 36.42
CA LEU A 790 -16.53 41.20 37.75
C LEU A 790 -16.90 39.72 37.70
N GLN A 791 -17.55 39.26 36.63
CA GLN A 791 -17.88 37.85 36.40
C GLN A 791 -16.66 37.03 35.92
N GLU A 792 -15.77 37.64 35.15
CA GLU A 792 -14.56 36.99 34.59
C GLU A 792 -13.39 36.91 35.59
N GLY A 793 -13.41 37.71 36.66
CA GLY A 793 -12.30 37.82 37.62
C GLY A 793 -12.52 37.12 38.97
N ASP A 794 -11.45 36.95 39.76
CA ASP A 794 -11.52 36.33 41.10
C ASP A 794 -12.30 37.23 42.08
N PRO A 795 -13.37 36.75 42.74
CA PRO A 795 -14.15 37.51 43.73
C PRO A 795 -13.34 38.07 44.91
N ASN A 796 -12.13 37.51 45.15
CA ASN A 796 -11.21 37.96 46.18
C ASN A 796 -10.22 39.03 45.74
N ASP A 797 -10.20 39.44 44.46
CA ASP A 797 -9.30 40.49 43.98
C ASP A 797 -9.66 41.87 44.59
N PRO A 798 -8.75 42.52 45.35
CA PRO A 798 -8.98 43.84 45.93
C PRO A 798 -9.30 44.94 44.91
N GLN A 799 -8.78 44.84 43.68
CA GLN A 799 -9.02 45.84 42.63
C GLN A 799 -10.41 45.69 41.99
N LEU A 800 -10.96 44.46 41.89
CA LEU A 800 -12.34 44.24 41.43
C LEU A 800 -13.36 44.70 42.48
N ARG A 801 -13.08 44.51 43.78
CA ARG A 801 -13.90 45.11 44.85
C ARG A 801 -13.85 46.63 44.87
N ARG A 802 -12.72 47.23 44.48
CA ARG A 802 -12.61 48.67 44.28
C ARG A 802 -13.46 49.11 43.08
N LEU A 803 -13.40 48.40 41.96
CA LEU A 803 -14.19 48.68 40.77
C LEU A 803 -15.70 48.70 41.07
N LYS A 804 -16.22 47.68 41.78
CA LYS A 804 -17.63 47.61 42.18
C LYS A 804 -18.10 48.85 42.96
N ARG A 805 -17.30 49.30 43.94
CA ARG A 805 -17.61 50.51 44.73
C ARG A 805 -17.60 51.79 43.89
N GLU A 806 -16.65 51.92 42.97
CA GLU A 806 -16.52 53.10 42.11
C GLU A 806 -17.67 53.19 41.09
N ILE A 807 -18.14 52.05 40.58
CA ILE A 807 -19.32 51.96 39.70
C ILE A 807 -20.62 52.29 40.42
N ASP A 808 -20.82 51.80 41.65
CA ASP A 808 -21.98 52.15 42.48
C ASP A 808 -22.07 53.66 42.73
N GLU A 809 -20.92 54.32 42.89
CA GLU A 809 -20.83 55.77 43.07
C GLU A 809 -21.16 56.55 41.79
N VAL A 810 -20.65 56.09 40.64
CA VAL A 810 -20.98 56.68 39.32
C VAL A 810 -22.47 56.54 39.00
N ASN A 811 -23.09 55.40 39.29
CA ASN A 811 -24.52 55.19 39.06
C ASN A 811 -25.40 56.17 39.86
N ARG A 812 -25.02 56.48 41.11
CA ARG A 812 -25.73 57.48 41.91
C ARG A 812 -25.66 58.88 41.29
N LEU A 813 -24.53 59.25 40.70
CA LEU A 813 -24.38 60.54 39.99
C LEU A 813 -25.29 60.62 38.76
N PHE A 814 -25.41 59.53 37.98
CA PHE A 814 -26.36 59.46 36.87
C PHE A 814 -27.81 59.63 37.34
N ASP A 815 -28.22 58.93 38.41
CA ASP A 815 -29.58 58.99 38.96
C ASP A 815 -29.95 60.40 39.47
N GLU A 816 -29.00 61.12 40.07
CA GLU A 816 -29.19 62.49 40.55
C GLU A 816 -29.44 63.47 39.40
N PHE A 817 -28.69 63.32 38.31
CA PHE A 817 -28.82 64.19 37.15
C PHE A 817 -30.07 63.88 36.29
N GLU A 818 -30.50 62.62 36.17
CA GLU A 818 -31.71 62.24 35.44
C GLU A 818 -32.99 62.75 36.13
N ARG A 819 -33.03 62.74 37.46
CA ARG A 819 -34.19 63.19 38.25
C ARG A 819 -34.50 64.70 38.06
N ARG A 820 -33.53 65.50 37.61
CA ARG A 820 -33.69 66.94 37.32
C ARG A 820 -34.21 67.22 35.90
N ALA A 821 -34.32 66.21 35.03
CA ALA A 821 -34.51 66.40 33.59
C ALA A 821 -35.91 66.00 33.04
N SER A 822 -36.86 65.49 33.83
CA SER A 822 -38.14 64.94 33.32
C SER A 822 -39.41 65.51 33.96
N GLU A 823 -40.27 66.14 33.12
CA GLU A 823 -41.74 66.21 33.27
C GLU A 823 -42.41 65.84 31.91
N PRO A 824 -43.58 65.16 31.88
CA PRO A 824 -44.07 64.47 30.66
C PRO A 824 -45.11 65.26 29.83
N LYS A 825 -45.24 64.92 28.53
CA LYS A 825 -46.23 65.46 27.58
C LYS A 825 -47.01 64.38 26.80
N PRO A 826 -48.22 64.68 26.28
CA PRO A 826 -49.16 63.70 25.72
C PRO A 826 -48.83 63.29 24.27
N GLY A 827 -49.00 62.00 23.99
CA GLY A 827 -48.60 61.31 22.75
C GLY A 827 -48.09 59.89 23.00
N ALA A 828 -47.88 59.54 24.29
CA ALA A 828 -47.29 58.29 24.74
C ALA A 828 -47.98 57.02 24.20
N VAL A 829 -49.31 56.99 24.09
CA VAL A 829 -50.04 55.74 23.77
C VAL A 829 -49.83 55.27 22.32
N LEU A 830 -49.82 56.17 21.33
CA LEU A 830 -49.53 55.78 19.93
C LEU A 830 -48.04 55.47 19.73
N VAL A 831 -47.17 56.15 20.47
CA VAL A 831 -45.73 55.86 20.48
C VAL A 831 -45.46 54.51 21.12
N GLU A 832 -46.17 54.15 22.19
CA GLU A 832 -46.07 52.86 22.88
C GLU A 832 -46.60 51.70 22.01
N GLN A 833 -47.69 51.90 21.26
CA GLN A 833 -48.18 50.94 20.27
C GLN A 833 -47.20 50.76 19.09
N CYS A 834 -46.62 51.84 18.57
CA CYS A 834 -45.59 51.75 17.54
C CYS A 834 -44.29 51.10 18.06
N ASN A 835 -43.89 51.36 19.30
CA ASN A 835 -42.67 50.81 19.88
C ASN A 835 -42.83 49.32 20.20
N SER A 836 -43.96 48.90 20.76
CA SER A 836 -44.23 47.48 21.05
C SER A 836 -44.29 46.62 19.78
N LEU A 837 -44.97 47.10 18.72
CA LEU A 837 -44.99 46.37 17.45
C LEU A 837 -43.59 46.35 16.80
N LYS A 838 -42.83 47.44 16.90
CA LYS A 838 -41.46 47.50 16.39
C LYS A 838 -40.52 46.53 17.12
N GLU A 839 -40.61 46.43 18.44
CA GLU A 839 -39.83 45.45 19.22
C GLU A 839 -40.15 44.01 18.82
N TYR A 840 -41.44 43.71 18.56
CA TYR A 840 -41.85 42.39 18.06
C TYR A 840 -41.30 42.12 16.65
N LEU A 841 -41.41 43.08 15.72
CA LEU A 841 -40.88 42.91 14.37
C LEU A 841 -39.34 42.82 14.37
N ASP A 842 -38.65 43.54 15.25
CA ASP A 842 -37.20 43.43 15.45
C ASP A 842 -36.82 42.02 15.95
N LEU A 843 -37.63 41.42 16.83
CA LEU A 843 -37.42 40.04 17.29
C LEU A 843 -37.63 39.04 16.14
N MET A 844 -38.73 39.18 15.39
CA MET A 844 -39.05 38.29 14.26
C MET A 844 -38.02 38.40 13.12
N GLU A 845 -37.57 39.62 12.80
CA GLU A 845 -36.51 39.86 11.80
C GLU A 845 -35.17 39.25 12.27
N LYS A 846 -34.81 39.39 13.56
CA LYS A 846 -33.60 38.75 14.12
C LYS A 846 -33.68 37.22 14.05
N MET A 847 -34.82 36.64 14.42
CA MET A 847 -35.04 35.19 14.34
C MET A 847 -34.92 34.70 12.89
N LEU A 848 -35.52 35.40 11.93
CA LEU A 848 -35.46 35.04 10.52
C LEU A 848 -34.05 35.22 9.93
N ILE A 849 -33.33 36.29 10.28
CA ILE A 849 -31.93 36.49 9.88
C ILE A 849 -31.06 35.37 10.46
N GLN A 850 -31.27 34.97 11.72
CA GLN A 850 -30.53 33.86 12.34
C GLN A 850 -30.82 32.53 11.62
N ARG A 851 -32.08 32.25 11.25
CA ARG A 851 -32.46 31.09 10.41
C ARG A 851 -31.80 31.15 9.03
N CYS A 852 -31.74 32.32 8.40
CA CYS A 852 -31.07 32.52 7.11
C CYS A 852 -29.56 32.28 7.19
N LEU A 853 -28.89 32.70 8.27
CA LEU A 853 -27.45 32.55 8.50
C LEU A 853 -27.05 31.13 8.94
N ALA A 854 -27.97 30.35 9.52
CA ALA A 854 -27.74 28.95 9.86
C ALA A 854 -27.42 28.13 8.60
N GLY A 855 -26.54 27.13 8.76
CA GLY A 855 -26.08 26.26 7.67
C GLY A 855 -27.21 25.48 6.99
N ILE A 856 -26.98 25.06 5.75
CA ILE A 856 -27.96 24.27 4.99
C ILE A 856 -28.10 22.86 5.60
N PRO A 857 -29.33 22.40 5.89
CA PRO A 857 -29.58 21.04 6.38
C PRO A 857 -29.27 19.99 5.32
N ARG A 858 -28.75 18.84 5.76
CA ARG A 858 -28.43 17.68 4.90
C ARG A 858 -29.25 16.43 5.22
N ASP A 859 -30.11 16.53 6.23
CA ASP A 859 -30.95 15.46 6.73
C ASP A 859 -32.41 15.84 6.40
N LEU A 860 -33.14 14.91 5.77
CA LEU A 860 -34.53 15.11 5.36
C LEU A 860 -35.46 15.32 6.56
N ASP A 861 -35.25 14.62 7.68
CA ASP A 861 -36.06 14.75 8.89
C ASP A 861 -35.90 16.15 9.51
N LEU A 862 -34.65 16.64 9.54
CA LEU A 862 -34.36 18.00 10.01
C LEU A 862 -34.94 19.06 9.07
N LEU A 863 -34.91 18.81 7.76
CA LEU A 863 -35.45 19.73 6.77
C LEU A 863 -36.98 19.84 6.89
N GLU A 864 -37.67 18.71 7.04
CA GLU A 864 -39.12 18.66 7.31
C GLU A 864 -39.46 19.43 8.59
N GLN A 865 -38.70 19.21 9.67
CA GLN A 865 -38.89 19.95 10.92
C GLN A 865 -38.72 21.47 10.71
N LEU A 866 -37.67 21.92 10.03
CA LEU A 866 -37.41 23.34 9.77
C LEU A 866 -38.50 23.98 8.92
N VAL A 867 -39.05 23.26 7.93
CA VAL A 867 -40.19 23.72 7.12
C VAL A 867 -41.44 23.88 7.99
N ILE A 868 -41.72 22.96 8.92
CA ILE A 868 -42.84 23.05 9.86
C ILE A 868 -42.66 24.25 10.80
N GLU A 869 -41.47 24.44 11.38
CA GLU A 869 -41.14 25.57 12.25
C GLU A 869 -41.21 26.93 11.52
N HIS A 870 -40.90 26.95 10.23
CA HIS A 870 -41.05 28.15 9.40
C HIS A 870 -42.51 28.44 9.06
N LYS A 871 -43.31 27.42 8.82
CA LYS A 871 -44.76 27.56 8.64
C LYS A 871 -45.46 28.08 9.89
N GLN A 872 -45.00 27.67 11.08
CA GLN A 872 -45.47 28.26 12.36
C GLN A 872 -45.08 29.74 12.48
N PHE A 873 -43.85 30.09 12.12
CA PHE A 873 -43.39 31.49 12.07
C PHE A 873 -44.23 32.36 11.13
N GLU A 874 -44.59 31.87 9.94
CA GLU A 874 -45.47 32.60 9.02
C GLU A 874 -46.88 32.80 9.60
N ASN A 875 -47.44 31.80 10.28
CA ASN A 875 -48.74 31.93 10.97
C ASN A 875 -48.69 32.97 12.10
N ASP A 876 -47.62 32.97 12.90
CA ASP A 876 -47.42 33.93 13.99
C ASP A 876 -47.25 35.34 13.46
N LEU A 877 -46.55 35.51 12.33
CA LEU A 877 -46.40 36.80 11.65
C LEU A 877 -47.75 37.27 11.10
N SER A 878 -48.48 36.44 10.35
CA SER A 878 -49.82 36.76 9.81
C SER A 878 -50.83 37.15 10.89
N SER A 879 -50.74 36.60 12.10
CA SER A 879 -51.65 36.96 13.22
C SER A 879 -51.62 38.45 13.59
N ARG A 880 -50.54 39.17 13.24
CA ARG A 880 -50.32 40.60 13.53
C ARG A 880 -50.62 41.52 12.35
N GLU A 881 -51.07 40.99 11.23
CA GLU A 881 -51.39 41.77 10.02
C GLU A 881 -52.46 42.85 10.30
N LEU A 882 -53.49 42.51 11.07
CA LEU A 882 -54.54 43.45 11.48
C LEU A 882 -54.02 44.59 12.38
N GLU A 883 -52.97 44.36 13.16
CA GLU A 883 -52.34 45.38 14.01
C GLU A 883 -51.50 46.35 13.18
N VAL A 884 -50.75 45.85 12.19
CA VAL A 884 -50.02 46.66 11.20
C VAL A 884 -50.99 47.54 10.40
N GLU A 885 -52.08 46.95 9.90
CA GLU A 885 -53.15 47.70 9.21
C GLU A 885 -53.82 48.73 10.13
N SER A 886 -54.05 48.39 11.40
CA SER A 886 -54.66 49.30 12.37
C SER A 886 -53.76 50.50 12.67
N ILE A 887 -52.45 50.31 12.79
CA ILE A 887 -51.50 51.43 13.00
C ILE A 887 -51.46 52.33 11.76
N GLN A 888 -51.50 51.77 10.56
CA GLN A 888 -51.60 52.52 9.31
C GLN A 888 -52.91 53.33 9.23
N LYS A 889 -54.07 52.73 9.58
CA LYS A 889 -55.38 53.40 9.63
C LYS A 889 -55.43 54.48 10.73
N ASN A 890 -54.90 54.20 11.93
CA ASN A 890 -54.86 55.14 13.06
C ASN A 890 -53.96 56.35 12.76
N TYR A 891 -52.84 56.14 12.07
CA TYR A 891 -52.00 57.23 11.56
C TYR A 891 -52.70 58.09 10.50
N GLN A 892 -53.45 57.46 9.58
CA GLN A 892 -54.25 58.18 8.59
C GLN A 892 -55.33 59.08 9.25
N ASN A 893 -55.87 58.68 10.40
CA ASN A 893 -56.91 59.39 11.16
C ASN A 893 -56.39 60.46 12.15
N LEU A 894 -55.06 60.64 12.31
CA LEU A 894 -54.48 61.60 13.26
C LEU A 894 -54.67 63.06 12.79
N SER A 895 -55.23 63.93 13.64
CA SER A 895 -55.53 65.34 13.31
C SER A 895 -54.29 66.21 13.05
N ARG A 896 -53.12 65.81 13.58
CA ARG A 896 -51.85 66.53 13.43
C ARG A 896 -50.70 65.53 13.22
N ARG A 897 -50.35 65.26 11.97
CA ARG A 897 -49.29 64.32 11.60
C ARG A 897 -47.91 64.97 11.82
N THR A 898 -47.10 64.41 12.70
CA THR A 898 -45.70 64.81 12.90
C THR A 898 -44.78 63.96 12.02
N PRO A 899 -43.72 64.54 11.41
CA PRO A 899 -42.76 63.81 10.58
C PRO A 899 -42.08 62.63 11.28
N ALA A 900 -41.95 62.69 12.62
CA ALA A 900 -41.36 61.62 13.41
C ALA A 900 -42.25 60.35 13.44
N ILE A 901 -43.55 60.49 13.71
CA ILE A 901 -44.50 59.37 13.74
C ILE A 901 -44.69 58.80 12.32
N GLN A 902 -44.68 59.66 11.30
CA GLN A 902 -44.72 59.24 9.90
C GLN A 902 -43.55 58.29 9.55
N ARG A 903 -42.32 58.68 9.89
CA ARG A 903 -41.13 57.84 9.67
C ARG A 903 -41.20 56.53 10.43
N THR A 904 -41.76 56.51 11.64
CA THR A 904 -41.91 55.28 12.43
C THR A 904 -42.90 54.32 11.79
N VAL A 905 -44.06 54.80 11.32
CA VAL A 905 -45.07 53.96 10.64
C VAL A 905 -44.55 53.47 9.27
N GLU A 906 -43.85 54.32 8.52
CA GLU A 906 -43.18 53.94 7.27
C GLU A 906 -42.07 52.91 7.51
N SER A 907 -41.28 53.06 8.57
CA SER A 907 -40.24 52.11 8.98
C SER A 907 -40.81 50.75 9.35
N ILE A 908 -41.93 50.71 10.09
CA ILE A 908 -42.62 49.47 10.47
C ILE A 908 -43.17 48.77 9.23
N THR A 909 -43.78 49.52 8.31
CA THR A 909 -44.31 48.97 7.05
C THR A 909 -43.19 48.41 6.16
N GLN A 910 -42.09 49.14 6.00
CA GLN A 910 -40.92 48.65 5.26
C GLN A 910 -40.29 47.41 5.91
N GLN A 911 -40.23 47.37 7.24
CA GLN A 911 -39.70 46.21 7.96
C GLN A 911 -40.60 44.98 7.78
N TRP A 912 -41.93 45.16 7.85
CA TRP A 912 -42.91 44.12 7.56
C TRP A 912 -42.72 43.52 6.15
N ASP A 913 -42.62 44.38 5.13
CA ASP A 913 -42.41 43.94 3.75
C ASP A 913 -41.06 43.22 3.56
N ARG A 914 -40.00 43.68 4.24
CA ARG A 914 -38.68 43.02 4.23
C ARG A 914 -38.71 41.64 4.88
N ILE A 915 -39.37 41.49 6.03
CA ILE A 915 -39.50 40.20 6.72
C ILE A 915 -40.24 39.20 5.83
N TRP A 916 -41.35 39.61 5.21
CA TRP A 916 -42.07 38.76 4.27
C TRP A 916 -41.22 38.41 3.04
N ALA A 917 -40.55 39.37 2.41
CA ALA A 917 -39.67 39.10 1.27
C ALA A 917 -38.55 38.09 1.61
N LEU A 918 -37.93 38.24 2.79
CA LEU A 918 -36.90 37.31 3.27
C LEU A 918 -37.48 35.94 3.63
N SER A 919 -38.70 35.89 4.18
CA SER A 919 -39.43 34.65 4.50
C SER A 919 -39.66 33.81 3.24
N HIS A 920 -40.11 34.46 2.17
CA HIS A 920 -40.32 33.81 0.87
C HIS A 920 -39.02 33.26 0.28
N VAL A 921 -37.92 34.02 0.34
CA VAL A 921 -36.61 33.52 -0.13
C VAL A 921 -36.13 32.34 0.73
N TYR A 922 -36.36 32.37 2.04
CA TYR A 922 -35.96 31.30 2.95
C TYR A 922 -36.73 29.99 2.67
N ILE A 923 -38.04 30.04 2.49
CA ILE A 923 -38.83 28.82 2.24
C ILE A 923 -38.54 28.24 0.85
N GLU A 924 -38.39 29.08 -0.18
CA GLU A 924 -37.97 28.61 -1.51
C GLU A 924 -36.58 27.97 -1.46
N ARG A 925 -35.66 28.53 -0.64
CA ARG A 925 -34.36 27.91 -0.39
C ARG A 925 -34.50 26.52 0.24
N MET A 926 -35.36 26.35 1.26
CA MET A 926 -35.55 25.04 1.90
C MET A 926 -36.10 24.01 0.91
N LYS A 927 -37.07 24.39 0.06
CA LYS A 927 -37.60 23.49 -1.00
C LYS A 927 -36.52 23.06 -1.99
N CYS A 928 -35.70 23.98 -2.49
CA CYS A 928 -34.61 23.62 -3.40
C CYS A 928 -33.58 22.70 -2.72
N VAL A 929 -33.27 22.92 -1.43
CA VAL A 929 -32.38 22.05 -0.66
C VAL A 929 -32.98 20.65 -0.51
N GLU A 930 -34.27 20.55 -0.20
CA GLU A 930 -35.01 19.28 -0.12
C GLU A 930 -34.91 18.49 -1.43
N MET A 931 -35.16 19.16 -2.56
CA MET A 931 -35.05 18.56 -3.90
C MET A 931 -33.62 18.08 -4.21
N VAL A 932 -32.60 18.84 -3.79
CA VAL A 932 -31.19 18.45 -4.01
C VAL A 932 -30.80 17.26 -3.12
N VAL A 933 -31.15 17.27 -1.83
CA VAL A 933 -30.83 16.17 -0.91
C VAL A 933 -31.53 14.88 -1.36
N THR A 934 -32.81 14.97 -1.68
CA THR A 934 -33.60 13.84 -2.22
C THR A 934 -33.02 13.36 -3.55
N GLY A 935 -32.67 14.29 -4.46
CA GLY A 935 -32.08 13.95 -5.75
C GLY A 935 -30.68 13.32 -5.64
N ILE A 936 -29.88 13.66 -4.61
CA ILE A 936 -28.61 12.99 -4.31
C ILE A 936 -28.88 11.55 -3.86
N GLU A 937 -29.85 11.31 -2.99
CA GLU A 937 -30.21 9.95 -2.52
C GLU A 937 -30.73 9.08 -3.67
N GLU A 938 -31.75 9.56 -4.39
CA GLU A 938 -32.34 8.88 -5.55
C GLU A 938 -31.28 8.66 -6.65
N GLY A 939 -30.49 9.68 -6.97
CA GLY A 939 -29.44 9.59 -7.98
C GLY A 939 -28.31 8.63 -7.58
N THR A 940 -27.92 8.62 -6.30
CA THR A 940 -26.91 7.68 -5.78
C THR A 940 -27.42 6.25 -5.87
N GLN A 941 -28.69 6.00 -5.55
CA GLN A 941 -29.30 4.68 -5.68
C GLN A 941 -29.29 4.21 -7.14
N VAL A 942 -29.82 5.02 -8.07
CA VAL A 942 -29.89 4.69 -9.51
C VAL A 942 -28.49 4.42 -10.07
N VAL A 943 -27.53 5.31 -9.79
CA VAL A 943 -26.14 5.15 -10.25
C VAL A 943 -25.54 3.85 -9.72
N SER A 944 -25.71 3.56 -8.43
CA SER A 944 -25.13 2.36 -7.82
C SER A 944 -25.76 1.08 -8.37
N GLU A 945 -27.08 1.06 -8.62
CA GLU A 945 -27.77 -0.08 -9.23
C GLU A 945 -27.26 -0.38 -10.65
N ILE A 946 -27.02 0.66 -11.46
CA ILE A 946 -26.50 0.48 -12.81
C ILE A 946 -25.01 0.13 -12.80
N GLU A 947 -24.20 0.74 -11.93
CA GLU A 947 -22.79 0.40 -11.75
C GLU A 947 -22.62 -1.07 -11.36
N LEU A 948 -23.46 -1.58 -10.46
CA LEU A 948 -23.49 -3.00 -10.08
C LEU A 948 -23.86 -3.90 -11.27
N LYS A 949 -24.92 -3.56 -12.03
CA LYS A 949 -25.28 -4.31 -13.24
C LYS A 949 -24.13 -4.35 -14.25
N LEU A 950 -23.48 -3.21 -14.52
CA LEU A 950 -22.32 -3.14 -15.41
C LEU A 950 -21.11 -3.93 -14.88
N ALA A 951 -20.95 -4.05 -13.57
CA ALA A 951 -19.90 -4.85 -12.96
C ALA A 951 -20.20 -6.36 -13.00
N GLU A 952 -21.46 -6.78 -13.17
CA GLU A 952 -21.82 -8.18 -13.30
C GLU A 952 -21.47 -8.79 -14.67
N HIS A 953 -21.31 -7.96 -15.69
CA HIS A 953 -20.95 -8.40 -17.05
C HIS A 953 -19.62 -9.16 -17.06
N GLN A 954 -19.52 -10.13 -17.96
CA GLN A 954 -18.36 -11.02 -18.10
C GLN A 954 -17.45 -10.59 -19.24
N ASP A 955 -16.32 -11.29 -19.38
CA ASP A 955 -15.41 -11.13 -20.51
C ASP A 955 -16.12 -11.41 -21.84
N LEU A 956 -15.65 -10.82 -22.92
CA LEU A 956 -16.32 -10.83 -24.22
C LEU A 956 -16.45 -12.28 -24.76
N PRO A 957 -17.66 -12.76 -25.10
CA PRO A 957 -17.87 -14.12 -25.58
C PRO A 957 -17.39 -14.34 -27.03
N ASP A 958 -17.07 -15.60 -27.38
CA ASP A 958 -16.75 -16.02 -28.76
C ASP A 958 -17.95 -16.63 -29.52
N ASP A 959 -19.12 -16.69 -28.90
CA ASP A 959 -20.37 -17.14 -29.51
C ASP A 959 -21.25 -15.95 -29.91
N LEU A 960 -21.90 -16.04 -31.09
CA LEU A 960 -22.74 -14.96 -31.62
C LEU A 960 -24.03 -14.76 -30.83
N ASP A 961 -24.65 -15.84 -30.33
CA ASP A 961 -25.91 -15.77 -29.59
C ASP A 961 -25.66 -15.15 -28.21
N ASP A 962 -24.56 -15.54 -27.55
CA ASP A 962 -24.14 -14.94 -26.27
C ASP A 962 -23.75 -13.46 -26.44
N LEU A 963 -23.06 -13.10 -27.53
CA LEU A 963 -22.69 -11.71 -27.80
C LEU A 963 -23.91 -10.83 -28.14
N GLU A 964 -24.89 -11.38 -28.86
CA GLU A 964 -26.16 -10.69 -29.12
C GLU A 964 -26.94 -10.47 -27.81
N LYS A 965 -26.95 -11.46 -26.92
CA LYS A 965 -27.57 -11.33 -25.59
C LYS A 965 -26.90 -10.23 -24.75
N GLU A 966 -25.57 -10.20 -24.68
CA GLU A 966 -24.82 -9.13 -24.00
C GLU A 966 -25.13 -7.74 -24.60
N HIS A 967 -25.23 -7.64 -25.93
CA HIS A 967 -25.62 -6.40 -26.60
C HIS A 967 -27.05 -5.96 -26.23
N GLN A 968 -28.02 -6.88 -26.18
CA GLN A 968 -29.39 -6.59 -25.75
C GLN A 968 -29.45 -6.13 -24.29
N GLU A 969 -28.70 -6.76 -23.39
CA GLU A 969 -28.62 -6.34 -21.99
C GLU A 969 -28.04 -4.92 -21.84
N LEU A 970 -27.00 -4.59 -22.61
CA LEU A 970 -26.44 -3.24 -22.66
C LEU A 970 -27.44 -2.20 -23.20
N LEU A 971 -28.27 -2.55 -24.19
CA LEU A 971 -29.33 -1.66 -24.70
C LEU A 971 -30.41 -1.38 -23.64
N VAL A 972 -30.77 -2.38 -22.83
CA VAL A 972 -31.72 -2.20 -21.71
C VAL A 972 -31.13 -1.24 -20.67
N ILE A 973 -29.84 -1.36 -20.37
CA ILE A 973 -29.16 -0.43 -19.46
C ILE A 973 -29.10 0.98 -20.07
N GLN A 974 -28.81 1.11 -21.37
CA GLN A 974 -28.83 2.39 -22.07
C GLN A 974 -30.21 3.08 -21.99
N GLN A 975 -31.29 2.32 -22.15
CA GLN A 975 -32.64 2.84 -21.99
C GLN A 975 -32.89 3.29 -20.55
N THR A 976 -32.43 2.52 -19.55
CA THR A 976 -32.55 2.89 -18.13
C THR A 976 -31.81 4.21 -17.82
N ILE A 977 -30.62 4.41 -18.40
CA ILE A 977 -29.88 5.68 -18.30
C ILE A 977 -30.67 6.83 -18.91
N HIS A 978 -31.25 6.62 -20.10
CA HIS A 978 -32.08 7.62 -20.76
C HIS A 978 -33.29 8.04 -19.91
N ASP A 979 -33.98 7.06 -19.31
CA ASP A 979 -35.16 7.29 -18.47
C ASP A 979 -34.84 8.13 -17.21
N HIS A 980 -33.62 7.99 -16.68
CA HIS A 980 -33.18 8.70 -15.47
C HIS A 980 -32.34 9.98 -15.74
N GLN A 981 -32.05 10.32 -17.01
CA GLN A 981 -31.29 11.53 -17.35
C GLN A 981 -31.96 12.81 -16.82
N ALA A 982 -33.29 12.89 -16.88
CA ALA A 982 -34.05 14.03 -16.40
C ALA A 982 -33.92 14.26 -14.88
N LEU A 983 -33.64 13.20 -14.10
CA LEU A 983 -33.40 13.29 -12.66
C LEU A 983 -32.08 14.03 -12.38
N ILE A 984 -31.00 13.64 -13.07
CA ILE A 984 -29.67 14.26 -12.90
C ILE A 984 -29.67 15.70 -13.41
N ASP A 985 -30.32 15.98 -14.54
CA ASP A 985 -30.43 17.35 -15.06
C ASP A 985 -31.18 18.26 -14.09
N ARG A 986 -32.28 17.77 -13.49
CA ARG A 986 -33.03 18.48 -12.44
C ARG A 986 -32.16 18.71 -11.21
N LEU A 987 -31.43 17.71 -10.74
CA LEU A 987 -30.53 17.84 -9.58
C LEU A 987 -29.48 18.95 -9.79
N LEU A 988 -28.87 18.99 -10.98
CA LEU A 988 -27.88 20.02 -11.31
C LEU A 988 -28.47 21.42 -11.35
N GLU A 989 -29.70 21.56 -11.85
CA GLU A 989 -30.39 22.84 -11.89
C GLU A 989 -30.81 23.30 -10.48
N GLU A 990 -31.39 22.42 -9.67
CA GLU A 990 -31.77 22.76 -8.30
C GLU A 990 -30.56 23.09 -7.43
N CYS A 991 -29.41 22.44 -7.64
CA CYS A 991 -28.17 22.79 -6.95
C CYS A 991 -27.71 24.22 -7.25
N ARG A 992 -27.88 24.69 -8.50
CA ARG A 992 -27.61 26.11 -8.88
C ARG A 992 -28.64 27.06 -8.26
N ASN A 993 -29.91 26.63 -8.17
CA ASN A 993 -30.96 27.40 -7.51
C ASN A 993 -30.65 27.58 -6.02
N VAL A 994 -30.17 26.54 -5.32
CA VAL A 994 -29.72 26.61 -3.92
C VAL A 994 -28.64 27.68 -3.76
N ARG A 995 -27.58 27.67 -4.59
CA ARG A 995 -26.53 28.71 -4.52
C ARG A 995 -27.12 30.12 -4.71
N THR A 996 -27.99 30.29 -5.70
CA THR A 996 -28.63 31.58 -5.99
C THR A 996 -29.48 32.08 -4.82
N LEU A 997 -30.26 31.20 -4.19
CA LEU A 997 -31.14 31.52 -3.06
C LEU A 997 -30.36 31.73 -1.75
N VAL A 998 -29.22 31.04 -1.57
CA VAL A 998 -28.32 31.26 -0.42
C VAL A 998 -27.66 32.62 -0.50
N VAL A 999 -27.15 33.02 -1.67
CA VAL A 999 -26.56 34.36 -1.85
C VAL A 999 -27.62 35.45 -1.62
N LYS A 1000 -28.86 35.25 -2.08
CA LYS A 1000 -29.97 36.18 -1.85
C LYS A 1000 -30.39 36.28 -0.37
N SER A 1001 -30.36 35.16 0.37
CA SER A 1001 -30.73 35.13 1.80
C SER A 1001 -29.59 35.48 2.76
N ARG A 1002 -28.32 35.41 2.31
CA ARG A 1002 -27.11 35.71 3.10
C ARG A 1002 -26.21 36.77 2.44
N PRO A 1003 -26.72 37.98 2.12
CA PRO A 1003 -25.97 38.99 1.35
C PRO A 1003 -24.70 39.52 2.06
N SER A 1004 -24.60 39.35 3.38
CA SER A 1004 -23.44 39.76 4.18
C SER A 1004 -22.27 38.76 4.16
N GLN A 1005 -22.50 37.54 3.67
CA GLN A 1005 -21.46 36.50 3.56
C GLN A 1005 -20.96 36.41 2.12
N LYS A 1006 -19.64 36.50 1.93
CA LYS A 1006 -19.01 36.37 0.59
C LYS A 1006 -18.68 34.91 0.22
N ILE A 1007 -18.61 34.02 1.19
CA ILE A 1007 -18.19 32.62 1.04
C ILE A 1007 -19.23 31.74 1.73
N HIS A 1008 -19.59 30.62 1.11
CA HIS A 1008 -20.63 29.70 1.60
C HIS A 1008 -20.12 28.24 1.60
N PRO A 1009 -19.28 27.84 2.58
CA PRO A 1009 -18.65 26.53 2.60
C PRO A 1009 -19.63 25.36 2.68
N ASP A 1010 -20.83 25.58 3.23
CA ASP A 1010 -21.91 24.60 3.29
C ASP A 1010 -22.51 24.31 1.91
N VAL A 1011 -22.67 25.33 1.07
CA VAL A 1011 -23.06 25.20 -0.34
C VAL A 1011 -21.94 24.58 -1.16
N ASP A 1012 -20.69 25.02 -0.96
CA ASP A 1012 -19.53 24.51 -1.70
C ASP A 1012 -19.40 22.98 -1.50
N LYS A 1013 -19.64 22.50 -0.27
CA LYS A 1013 -19.68 21.06 0.02
C LYS A 1013 -20.87 20.35 -0.65
N LEU A 1014 -22.05 20.98 -0.72
CA LEU A 1014 -23.22 20.37 -1.37
C LEU A 1014 -23.00 20.23 -2.88
N GLU A 1015 -22.45 21.27 -3.52
CA GLU A 1015 -22.07 21.22 -4.93
C GLU A 1015 -20.99 20.17 -5.21
N GLU A 1016 -20.04 20.01 -4.30
CA GLU A 1016 -19.02 18.97 -4.38
C GLU A 1016 -19.63 17.56 -4.35
N ASP A 1017 -20.64 17.32 -3.52
CA ASP A 1017 -21.33 16.03 -3.46
C ASP A 1017 -22.13 15.76 -4.74
N VAL A 1018 -22.84 16.76 -5.28
CA VAL A 1018 -23.52 16.68 -6.59
C VAL A 1018 -22.51 16.45 -7.72
N ARG A 1019 -21.34 17.10 -7.67
CA ARG A 1019 -20.26 16.94 -8.66
C ARG A 1019 -19.71 15.52 -8.67
N LYS A 1020 -19.50 14.90 -7.50
CA LYS A 1020 -19.06 13.49 -7.41
C LYS A 1020 -20.08 12.56 -8.04
N LEU A 1021 -21.37 12.76 -7.76
CA LEU A 1021 -22.44 11.96 -8.35
C LEU A 1021 -22.50 12.14 -9.88
N ARG A 1022 -22.35 13.37 -10.36
CA ARG A 1022 -22.27 13.69 -11.81
C ARG A 1022 -21.11 12.96 -12.50
N ILE A 1023 -19.93 12.90 -11.88
CA ILE A 1023 -18.77 12.19 -12.45
C ILE A 1023 -19.05 10.70 -12.55
N ARG A 1024 -19.66 10.10 -11.53
CA ARG A 1024 -20.08 8.68 -11.57
C ARG A 1024 -21.09 8.43 -12.71
N TRP A 1025 -22.09 9.30 -12.84
CA TRP A 1025 -23.05 9.25 -13.94
C TRP A 1025 -22.38 9.34 -15.33
N GLU A 1026 -21.48 10.29 -15.54
CA GLU A 1026 -20.75 10.44 -16.80
C GLU A 1026 -19.85 9.23 -17.13
N ASN A 1027 -19.21 8.65 -16.12
CA ASN A 1027 -18.41 7.43 -16.28
C ASN A 1027 -19.29 6.25 -16.73
N MET A 1028 -20.42 6.02 -16.07
CA MET A 1028 -21.39 4.99 -16.44
C MET A 1028 -21.91 5.16 -17.88
N CYS A 1029 -22.26 6.39 -18.28
CA CYS A 1029 -22.66 6.69 -19.65
C CYS A 1029 -21.55 6.36 -20.66
N SER A 1030 -20.30 6.70 -20.33
CA SER A 1030 -19.14 6.41 -21.17
C SER A 1030 -18.90 4.89 -21.30
N GLN A 1031 -19.03 4.14 -20.21
CA GLN A 1031 -18.92 2.68 -20.20
C GLN A 1031 -19.94 2.02 -21.13
N ILE A 1032 -21.21 2.45 -21.09
CA ILE A 1032 -22.25 1.91 -21.97
C ILE A 1032 -21.94 2.18 -23.44
N ILE A 1033 -21.56 3.41 -23.78
CA ILE A 1033 -21.23 3.79 -25.16
C ILE A 1033 -20.07 2.95 -25.70
N GLU A 1034 -19.00 2.81 -24.91
CA GLU A 1034 -17.83 2.04 -25.32
C GLU A 1034 -18.14 0.54 -25.45
N ARG A 1035 -18.86 -0.05 -24.49
CA ARG A 1035 -19.19 -1.48 -24.52
C ARG A 1035 -20.13 -1.84 -25.65
N LEU A 1036 -21.16 -1.02 -25.92
CA LEU A 1036 -22.04 -1.21 -27.08
C LEU A 1036 -21.24 -1.19 -28.39
N ARG A 1037 -20.36 -0.20 -28.56
CA ARG A 1037 -19.50 -0.09 -29.74
C ARG A 1037 -18.58 -1.30 -29.90
N SER A 1038 -17.96 -1.77 -28.83
CA SER A 1038 -17.09 -2.96 -28.89
C SER A 1038 -17.89 -4.24 -29.16
N CYS A 1039 -19.10 -4.40 -28.62
CA CYS A 1039 -19.97 -5.53 -28.94
C CYS A 1039 -20.39 -5.53 -30.41
N GLU A 1040 -20.77 -4.37 -30.97
CA GLU A 1040 -21.10 -4.25 -32.40
C GLU A 1040 -19.92 -4.59 -33.31
N ALA A 1041 -18.73 -4.06 -33.00
CA ALA A 1041 -17.51 -4.35 -33.74
C ALA A 1041 -17.12 -5.85 -33.64
N ALA A 1042 -17.26 -6.42 -32.44
CA ALA A 1042 -17.01 -7.83 -32.18
C ALA A 1042 -18.00 -8.73 -32.93
N CYS A 1043 -19.29 -8.41 -32.96
CA CYS A 1043 -20.31 -9.14 -33.73
C CYS A 1043 -19.95 -9.19 -35.21
N GLU A 1044 -19.56 -8.05 -35.80
CA GLU A 1044 -19.18 -7.98 -37.21
C GLU A 1044 -17.93 -8.81 -37.50
N LEU A 1045 -16.90 -8.70 -36.66
CA LEU A 1045 -15.63 -9.43 -36.81
C LEU A 1045 -15.82 -10.93 -36.61
N LEU A 1046 -16.56 -11.33 -35.59
CA LEU A 1046 -16.77 -12.73 -35.24
C LEU A 1046 -17.65 -13.43 -36.27
N THR A 1047 -18.67 -12.76 -36.82
CA THR A 1047 -19.47 -13.28 -37.94
C THR A 1047 -18.60 -13.57 -39.16
N LYS A 1048 -17.73 -12.63 -39.54
CA LYS A 1048 -16.80 -12.81 -40.67
C LYS A 1048 -15.79 -13.93 -40.40
N TYR A 1049 -15.24 -13.97 -39.18
CA TYR A 1049 -14.30 -14.98 -38.74
C TYR A 1049 -14.92 -16.39 -38.74
N HIS A 1050 -16.07 -16.59 -38.09
CA HIS A 1050 -16.75 -17.89 -38.00
C HIS A 1050 -17.07 -18.44 -39.39
N ASN A 1051 -17.57 -17.59 -40.30
CA ASN A 1051 -17.85 -17.99 -41.68
C ASN A 1051 -16.57 -18.45 -42.40
N GLY A 1052 -15.48 -17.67 -42.31
CA GLY A 1052 -14.20 -18.02 -42.93
C GLY A 1052 -13.57 -19.28 -42.32
N HIS A 1053 -13.50 -19.34 -40.99
CA HIS A 1053 -12.96 -20.48 -40.23
C HIS A 1053 -13.71 -21.78 -40.54
N ASN A 1054 -15.05 -21.75 -40.57
CA ASN A 1054 -15.84 -22.95 -40.86
C ASN A 1054 -15.73 -23.44 -42.31
N VAL A 1055 -15.47 -22.54 -43.26
CA VAL A 1055 -15.17 -22.91 -44.65
C VAL A 1055 -13.79 -23.56 -44.71
N GLU A 1056 -12.75 -22.89 -44.21
CA GLU A 1056 -11.38 -23.41 -44.31
C GLU A 1056 -11.14 -24.68 -43.50
N LYS A 1057 -11.77 -24.81 -42.32
CA LYS A 1057 -11.73 -26.04 -41.52
C LYS A 1057 -12.34 -27.22 -42.27
N ARG A 1058 -13.45 -27.03 -42.99
CA ARG A 1058 -14.07 -28.10 -43.80
C ARG A 1058 -13.16 -28.51 -44.95
N GLU A 1059 -12.55 -27.56 -45.63
CA GLU A 1059 -11.62 -27.82 -46.73
C GLU A 1059 -10.34 -28.53 -46.25
N ILE A 1060 -9.73 -28.09 -45.14
CA ILE A 1060 -8.55 -28.74 -44.56
C ILE A 1060 -8.86 -30.17 -44.11
N ASN A 1061 -10.00 -30.39 -43.45
CA ASN A 1061 -10.41 -31.75 -43.07
C ASN A 1061 -10.59 -32.63 -44.32
N HIS A 1062 -11.14 -32.10 -45.41
CA HIS A 1062 -11.28 -32.85 -46.67
C HIS A 1062 -9.92 -33.22 -47.28
N LEU A 1063 -8.94 -32.31 -47.23
CA LEU A 1063 -7.57 -32.56 -47.68
C LEU A 1063 -6.86 -33.61 -46.78
N GLU A 1064 -7.06 -33.52 -45.46
CA GLU A 1064 -6.53 -34.48 -44.49
C GLU A 1064 -7.09 -35.89 -44.72
N ASP A 1065 -8.41 -36.02 -44.94
CA ASP A 1065 -9.05 -37.30 -45.28
C ASP A 1065 -8.51 -37.85 -46.62
N GLY A 1066 -8.24 -36.97 -47.58
CA GLY A 1066 -7.59 -37.31 -48.85
C GLY A 1066 -6.20 -37.93 -48.68
N LEU A 1067 -5.45 -37.60 -47.64
CA LEU A 1067 -4.15 -38.21 -47.31
C LEU A 1067 -4.30 -39.58 -46.63
N ARG A 1068 -5.42 -39.90 -45.99
CA ARG A 1068 -5.58 -41.16 -45.25
C ARG A 1068 -5.82 -42.39 -46.13
N MET A 1069 -6.07 -42.18 -47.43
CA MET A 1069 -6.65 -43.21 -48.31
C MET A 1069 -5.63 -44.17 -48.98
N GLN A 1070 -4.31 -43.99 -48.88
CA GLN A 1070 -3.36 -44.87 -49.60
C GLN A 1070 -1.99 -45.02 -48.92
N LYS A 1071 -1.52 -46.27 -48.78
CA LYS A 1071 -0.19 -46.61 -48.26
C LYS A 1071 0.85 -46.56 -49.38
N ILE A 1072 1.94 -45.84 -49.16
CA ILE A 1072 3.01 -45.62 -50.15
C ILE A 1072 3.86 -46.90 -50.38
N GLU A 1073 3.86 -47.81 -49.41
CA GLU A 1073 4.72 -49.00 -49.40
C GLU A 1073 4.38 -50.00 -50.53
N ASP A 1074 3.12 -50.04 -50.96
CA ASP A 1074 2.56 -51.05 -51.88
C ASP A 1074 2.47 -50.60 -53.36
N LEU A 1075 2.90 -49.38 -53.70
CA LEU A 1075 2.74 -48.81 -55.05
C LEU A 1075 3.74 -49.37 -56.06
N GLY A 1076 3.26 -49.77 -57.24
CA GLY A 1076 4.09 -50.02 -58.42
C GLY A 1076 4.46 -48.73 -59.19
N PRO A 1077 5.37 -48.77 -60.18
CA PRO A 1077 5.87 -47.58 -60.88
C PRO A 1077 4.78 -46.75 -61.58
N SER A 1078 3.83 -47.41 -62.28
CA SER A 1078 2.74 -46.72 -62.96
C SER A 1078 1.69 -46.14 -62.00
N GLU A 1079 1.50 -46.76 -60.85
CA GLU A 1079 0.56 -46.29 -59.82
C GLU A 1079 1.17 -45.13 -59.01
N ALA A 1080 2.48 -45.17 -58.81
CA ALA A 1080 3.25 -44.11 -58.17
C ALA A 1080 3.25 -42.80 -58.99
N GLU A 1081 3.31 -42.86 -60.33
CA GLU A 1081 3.15 -41.66 -61.17
C GLU A 1081 1.77 -41.02 -61.02
N LEU A 1082 0.71 -41.83 -61.04
CA LEU A 1082 -0.67 -41.36 -60.94
C LEU A 1082 -0.99 -40.75 -59.57
N GLU A 1083 -0.45 -41.36 -58.51
CA GLU A 1083 -0.58 -40.83 -57.15
C GLU A 1083 0.28 -39.58 -56.93
N LEU A 1084 1.45 -39.48 -57.56
CA LEU A 1084 2.29 -38.29 -57.48
C LEU A 1084 1.64 -37.10 -58.20
N GLU A 1085 0.95 -37.31 -59.32
CA GLU A 1085 0.13 -36.28 -59.99
C GLU A 1085 -1.05 -35.81 -59.10
N ARG A 1086 -1.72 -36.75 -58.42
CA ARG A 1086 -2.78 -36.44 -57.46
C ARG A 1086 -2.26 -35.63 -56.26
N LEU A 1087 -1.15 -36.05 -55.65
CA LEU A 1087 -0.53 -35.36 -54.53
C LEU A 1087 -0.02 -33.96 -54.94
N ARG A 1088 0.52 -33.80 -56.16
CA ARG A 1088 0.90 -32.49 -56.72
C ARG A 1088 -0.31 -31.57 -56.86
N SER A 1089 -1.41 -32.05 -57.44
CA SER A 1089 -2.64 -31.27 -57.56
C SER A 1089 -3.17 -30.83 -56.19
N MET A 1090 -3.10 -31.72 -55.21
CA MET A 1090 -3.47 -31.42 -53.82
C MET A 1090 -2.53 -30.39 -53.17
N TYR A 1091 -1.21 -30.51 -53.37
CA TYR A 1091 -0.23 -29.57 -52.86
C TYR A 1091 -0.42 -28.16 -53.44
N MET A 1092 -0.75 -28.04 -54.73
CA MET A 1092 -1.08 -26.75 -55.34
C MET A 1092 -2.34 -26.13 -54.73
N LYS A 1093 -3.37 -26.92 -54.47
CA LYS A 1093 -4.57 -26.46 -53.74
C LYS A 1093 -4.22 -25.97 -52.33
N ILE A 1094 -3.32 -26.65 -51.62
CA ILE A 1094 -2.85 -26.22 -50.28
C ILE A 1094 -2.15 -24.85 -50.38
N ILE A 1095 -1.28 -24.66 -51.37
CA ILE A 1095 -0.59 -23.37 -51.59
C ILE A 1095 -1.59 -22.25 -51.91
N GLU A 1096 -2.57 -22.49 -52.78
CA GLU A 1096 -3.61 -21.50 -53.13
C GLU A 1096 -4.41 -21.08 -51.89
N LYS A 1097 -4.65 -22.02 -50.96
CA LYS A 1097 -5.38 -21.79 -49.71
C LYS A 1097 -4.62 -20.96 -48.68
N LYS A 1098 -3.29 -20.82 -48.78
CA LYS A 1098 -2.48 -20.01 -47.87
C LYS A 1098 -3.05 -18.61 -47.65
N THR A 1099 -3.47 -17.94 -48.73
CA THR A 1099 -4.03 -16.58 -48.68
C THR A 1099 -5.36 -16.50 -47.92
N SER A 1100 -6.21 -17.54 -48.02
CA SER A 1100 -7.48 -17.61 -47.31
C SER A 1100 -7.27 -17.89 -45.81
N ILE A 1101 -6.33 -18.77 -45.47
CA ILE A 1101 -5.92 -19.04 -44.08
C ILE A 1101 -5.33 -17.78 -43.43
N GLU A 1102 -4.46 -17.07 -44.13
CA GLU A 1102 -3.95 -15.76 -43.67
C GLU A 1102 -5.07 -14.75 -43.45
N HIS A 1103 -6.10 -14.73 -44.30
CA HIS A 1103 -7.27 -13.86 -44.12
C HIS A 1103 -8.07 -14.22 -42.87
N VAL A 1104 -8.32 -15.50 -42.60
CA VAL A 1104 -8.99 -15.99 -41.38
C VAL A 1104 -8.17 -15.63 -40.13
N ASN A 1105 -6.84 -15.78 -40.19
CA ASN A 1105 -5.92 -15.36 -39.13
C ASN A 1105 -6.00 -13.85 -38.86
N ILE A 1106 -6.10 -13.02 -39.91
CA ILE A 1106 -6.25 -11.56 -39.75
C ILE A 1106 -7.59 -11.21 -39.09
N LEU A 1107 -8.70 -11.84 -39.50
CA LEU A 1107 -10.02 -11.59 -38.93
C LEU A 1107 -10.08 -12.03 -37.45
N GLY A 1108 -9.63 -13.24 -37.15
CA GLY A 1108 -9.55 -13.73 -35.77
C GLY A 1108 -8.58 -12.90 -34.93
N GLY A 1109 -7.43 -12.50 -35.47
CA GLY A 1109 -6.49 -11.60 -34.80
C GLY A 1109 -7.06 -10.20 -34.51
N ARG A 1110 -7.95 -9.68 -35.37
CA ARG A 1110 -8.69 -8.43 -35.10
C ARG A 1110 -9.71 -8.61 -33.98
N PHE A 1111 -10.48 -9.70 -33.99
CA PHE A 1111 -11.42 -10.03 -32.91
C PHE A 1111 -10.70 -10.20 -31.57
N ILE A 1112 -9.60 -10.97 -31.52
CA ILE A 1112 -8.79 -11.18 -30.31
C ILE A 1112 -8.33 -9.85 -29.71
N ARG A 1113 -7.92 -8.88 -30.54
CA ARG A 1113 -7.54 -7.55 -30.05
C ARG A 1113 -8.72 -6.80 -29.45
N GLU A 1114 -9.88 -6.82 -30.10
CA GLU A 1114 -11.09 -6.18 -29.59
C GLU A 1114 -11.55 -6.80 -28.26
N ALA A 1115 -11.56 -8.14 -28.17
CA ALA A 1115 -11.86 -8.89 -26.94
C ALA A 1115 -10.92 -8.51 -25.79
N LYS A 1116 -9.60 -8.51 -26.04
CA LYS A 1116 -8.62 -8.13 -25.01
C LYS A 1116 -8.78 -6.68 -24.53
N ILE A 1117 -9.13 -5.76 -25.42
CA ILE A 1117 -9.38 -4.36 -25.06
C ILE A 1117 -10.64 -4.26 -24.18
N TYR A 1118 -11.71 -4.97 -24.56
CA TYR A 1118 -12.95 -5.04 -23.79
C TYR A 1118 -12.71 -5.60 -22.39
N ASP A 1119 -12.07 -6.77 -22.28
CA ASP A 1119 -11.82 -7.48 -21.03
C ASP A 1119 -10.92 -6.67 -20.09
N LEU A 1120 -9.89 -6.00 -20.63
CA LEU A 1120 -9.03 -5.10 -19.86
C LEU A 1120 -9.83 -3.93 -19.28
N ARG A 1121 -10.67 -3.28 -20.08
CA ARG A 1121 -11.50 -2.16 -19.63
C ARG A 1121 -12.53 -2.60 -18.60
N LEU A 1122 -13.13 -3.77 -18.79
CA LEU A 1122 -14.05 -4.38 -17.82
C LEU A 1122 -13.35 -4.61 -16.48
N SER A 1123 -12.14 -5.17 -16.49
CA SER A 1123 -11.35 -5.38 -15.27
C SER A 1123 -10.96 -4.06 -14.60
N GLN A 1124 -10.56 -3.04 -15.37
CA GLN A 1124 -10.23 -1.71 -14.84
C GLN A 1124 -11.46 -1.04 -14.22
N TYR A 1125 -12.63 -1.16 -14.87
CA TYR A 1125 -13.88 -0.64 -14.34
C TYR A 1125 -14.27 -1.31 -13.01
N LYS A 1126 -14.18 -2.65 -12.93
CA LYS A 1126 -14.43 -3.41 -11.68
C LYS A 1126 -13.50 -2.94 -10.55
N ALA A 1127 -12.20 -2.79 -10.84
CA ALA A 1127 -11.24 -2.29 -9.87
C ALA A 1127 -11.55 -0.84 -9.43
N SER A 1128 -11.97 0.03 -10.35
CA SER A 1128 -12.33 1.42 -10.01
C SER A 1128 -13.57 1.52 -9.11
N LEU A 1129 -14.44 0.50 -9.11
CA LEU A 1129 -15.62 0.45 -8.26
C LEU A 1129 -15.35 -0.08 -6.85
N GLU A 1130 -14.20 -0.71 -6.58
CA GLU A 1130 -13.85 -1.22 -5.25
C GLU A 1130 -13.73 -0.10 -4.21
N GLU A 1131 -13.32 1.11 -4.62
CA GLU A 1131 -13.25 2.29 -3.75
C GLU A 1131 -14.64 2.82 -3.35
N VAL A 1132 -15.65 2.64 -4.21
CA VAL A 1132 -17.02 3.12 -4.02
C VAL A 1132 -17.91 2.07 -3.35
N HIS A 1133 -17.68 0.80 -3.67
CA HIS A 1133 -18.40 -0.35 -3.16
C HIS A 1133 -17.43 -1.41 -2.60
N PRO A 1134 -16.95 -1.26 -1.36
CA PRO A 1134 -15.96 -2.18 -0.77
C PRO A 1134 -16.43 -3.64 -0.66
N SER A 1135 -17.73 -3.91 -0.82
CA SER A 1135 -18.34 -5.25 -0.78
C SER A 1135 -18.54 -5.89 -2.16
N LEU A 1136 -18.15 -5.23 -3.26
CA LEU A 1136 -18.31 -5.74 -4.63
C LEU A 1136 -17.57 -7.08 -4.81
N ASP A 1137 -16.35 -7.16 -4.26
CA ASP A 1137 -15.43 -8.29 -4.45
C ASP A 1137 -15.94 -9.58 -3.75
N ALA A 1138 -16.64 -9.47 -2.62
CA ALA A 1138 -17.27 -10.61 -1.93
C ALA A 1138 -18.52 -11.16 -2.66
N SER A 1139 -19.10 -10.37 -3.57
CA SER A 1139 -20.35 -10.68 -4.28
C SER A 1139 -20.10 -11.30 -5.65
N LEU A 1140 -19.05 -10.85 -6.35
CA LEU A 1140 -18.69 -11.29 -7.71
C LEU A 1140 -17.76 -12.52 -7.75
N SER A 1141 -16.99 -12.77 -6.68
CA SER A 1141 -16.04 -13.88 -6.55
C SER A 1141 -16.66 -15.29 -6.50
N LYS A 1142 -17.99 -15.41 -6.55
CA LYS A 1142 -18.73 -16.69 -6.55
C LYS A 1142 -19.06 -17.23 -7.95
N ARG A 1143 -18.82 -16.49 -9.03
CA ARG A 1143 -19.10 -16.96 -10.40
C ARG A 1143 -17.85 -17.62 -11.01
N PRO A 1144 -17.97 -18.79 -11.66
CA PRO A 1144 -16.84 -19.47 -12.28
C PRO A 1144 -16.24 -18.57 -13.36
N ARG A 1145 -14.91 -18.44 -13.37
CA ARG A 1145 -14.17 -17.66 -14.36
C ARG A 1145 -14.33 -18.35 -15.73
N ILE A 1146 -15.20 -17.80 -16.58
CA ILE A 1146 -15.40 -18.27 -17.95
C ILE A 1146 -14.18 -17.83 -18.76
N GLN A 1147 -13.70 -18.69 -19.66
CA GLN A 1147 -12.55 -18.40 -20.51
C GLN A 1147 -12.92 -17.31 -21.52
N SER A 1148 -12.09 -16.26 -21.66
CA SER A 1148 -12.34 -15.15 -22.58
C SER A 1148 -12.53 -15.67 -24.01
N GLY A 1149 -13.49 -15.10 -24.75
CA GLY A 1149 -13.72 -15.44 -26.15
C GLY A 1149 -12.49 -15.19 -27.03
N GLY A 1150 -11.64 -14.22 -26.64
CA GLY A 1150 -10.34 -14.00 -27.29
C GLY A 1150 -9.42 -15.23 -27.18
N ASP A 1151 -9.37 -15.87 -26.01
CA ASP A 1151 -8.54 -17.06 -25.78
C ASP A 1151 -9.09 -18.28 -26.52
N ASN A 1152 -10.41 -18.41 -26.63
CA ASN A 1152 -11.04 -19.48 -27.41
C ASN A 1152 -10.71 -19.34 -28.91
N VAL A 1153 -10.79 -18.12 -29.46
CA VAL A 1153 -10.42 -17.86 -30.86
C VAL A 1153 -8.92 -18.10 -31.12
N ILE A 1154 -8.03 -17.81 -30.16
CA ILE A 1154 -6.61 -18.18 -30.23
C ILE A 1154 -6.46 -19.70 -30.39
N GLN A 1155 -7.10 -20.48 -29.52
CA GLN A 1155 -7.03 -21.94 -29.58
C GLN A 1155 -7.60 -22.50 -30.89
N GLN A 1156 -8.69 -21.92 -31.41
CA GLN A 1156 -9.28 -22.31 -32.68
C GLN A 1156 -8.35 -22.03 -33.87
N LEU A 1157 -7.71 -20.86 -33.90
CA LEU A 1157 -6.73 -20.49 -34.93
C LEU A 1157 -5.47 -21.37 -34.86
N ASP A 1158 -4.91 -21.59 -33.66
CA ASP A 1158 -3.74 -22.45 -33.48
C ASP A 1158 -4.01 -23.87 -33.97
N LYS A 1159 -5.20 -24.40 -33.66
CA LYS A 1159 -5.63 -25.71 -34.16
C LYS A 1159 -5.75 -25.73 -35.69
N LEU A 1160 -6.39 -24.73 -36.29
CA LEU A 1160 -6.54 -24.64 -37.74
C LEU A 1160 -5.18 -24.54 -38.45
N ASN A 1161 -4.28 -23.68 -37.95
CA ASN A 1161 -2.94 -23.48 -38.50
C ASN A 1161 -2.08 -24.73 -38.34
N THR A 1162 -2.17 -25.43 -37.21
CA THR A 1162 -1.46 -26.70 -36.99
C THR A 1162 -1.95 -27.78 -37.94
N GLN A 1163 -3.27 -27.88 -38.16
CA GLN A 1163 -3.84 -28.83 -39.13
C GLN A 1163 -3.44 -28.49 -40.57
N TYR A 1164 -3.48 -27.21 -40.94
CA TYR A 1164 -3.01 -26.74 -42.25
C TYR A 1164 -1.55 -27.10 -42.49
N GLN A 1165 -0.67 -26.81 -41.52
CA GLN A 1165 0.76 -27.09 -41.61
C GLN A 1165 1.02 -28.60 -41.68
N PHE A 1166 0.32 -29.39 -40.86
CA PHE A 1166 0.40 -30.86 -40.90
C PHE A 1166 0.04 -31.41 -42.28
N VAL A 1167 -1.07 -30.95 -42.87
CA VAL A 1167 -1.50 -31.39 -44.21
C VAL A 1167 -0.50 -30.96 -45.28
N ALA A 1168 0.09 -29.76 -45.18
CA ALA A 1168 1.13 -29.29 -46.09
C ALA A 1168 2.41 -30.14 -46.01
N ASP A 1169 2.93 -30.34 -44.80
CA ASP A 1169 4.16 -31.10 -44.53
C ASP A 1169 4.01 -32.57 -44.92
N GLU A 1170 2.91 -33.21 -44.52
CA GLU A 1170 2.63 -34.61 -44.85
C GLU A 1170 2.44 -34.79 -46.36
N THR A 1171 1.76 -33.87 -47.06
CA THR A 1171 1.65 -33.93 -48.52
C THR A 1171 3.02 -33.81 -49.19
N TYR A 1172 3.88 -32.89 -48.74
CA TYR A 1172 5.22 -32.70 -49.27
C TYR A 1172 6.12 -33.91 -49.01
N ASP A 1173 6.14 -34.43 -47.79
CA ASP A 1173 6.94 -35.59 -47.40
C ASP A 1173 6.55 -36.84 -48.19
N ARG A 1174 5.26 -37.03 -48.48
CA ARG A 1174 4.80 -38.12 -49.35
C ARG A 1174 5.27 -37.97 -50.79
N ILE A 1175 5.21 -36.75 -51.35
CA ILE A 1175 5.77 -36.46 -52.67
C ILE A 1175 7.27 -36.77 -52.69
N ALA A 1176 8.03 -36.33 -51.68
CA ALA A 1176 9.47 -36.57 -51.56
C ALA A 1176 9.81 -38.06 -51.41
N LYS A 1177 9.02 -38.82 -50.63
CA LYS A 1177 9.18 -40.28 -50.47
C LYS A 1177 8.97 -41.03 -51.79
N ILE A 1178 7.91 -40.71 -52.54
CA ILE A 1178 7.66 -41.35 -53.84
C ILE A 1178 8.77 -40.96 -54.83
N TYR A 1179 9.18 -39.69 -54.86
CA TYR A 1179 10.26 -39.21 -55.72
C TYR A 1179 11.59 -39.94 -55.45
N ASN A 1180 12.04 -39.98 -54.20
CA ASN A 1180 13.30 -40.64 -53.82
C ASN A 1180 13.30 -42.14 -54.09
N ARG A 1181 12.13 -42.81 -54.02
CA ARG A 1181 12.00 -44.25 -54.26
C ARG A 1181 12.13 -44.61 -55.74
N PHE A 1182 11.58 -43.79 -56.64
CA PHE A 1182 11.46 -44.13 -58.07
C PHE A 1182 12.37 -43.32 -59.01
N GLN A 1183 13.17 -42.36 -58.51
CA GLN A 1183 14.07 -41.51 -59.32
C GLN A 1183 15.13 -42.26 -60.18
N HIS A 1184 15.40 -43.53 -59.90
CA HIS A 1184 16.41 -44.33 -60.62
C HIS A 1184 15.80 -45.36 -61.60
N GLU A 1185 14.47 -45.42 -61.74
CA GLU A 1185 13.81 -46.36 -62.66
C GLU A 1185 13.72 -45.82 -64.10
N LYS A 1186 14.11 -46.64 -65.08
CA LYS A 1186 14.23 -46.26 -66.50
C LYS A 1186 12.93 -45.80 -67.19
N ASN A 1187 11.77 -46.05 -66.60
CA ASN A 1187 10.46 -45.71 -67.15
C ASN A 1187 9.71 -44.64 -66.32
N PHE A 1188 10.34 -44.02 -65.32
CA PHE A 1188 9.70 -43.05 -64.43
C PHE A 1188 9.99 -41.61 -64.88
N ASN A 1189 8.97 -40.85 -65.24
CA ASN A 1189 9.12 -39.57 -65.92
C ASN A 1189 9.37 -38.42 -64.92
N LEU A 1190 10.63 -37.97 -64.84
CA LEU A 1190 11.10 -36.91 -63.95
C LEU A 1190 10.71 -35.50 -64.43
N LEU A 1191 9.46 -35.11 -64.24
CA LEU A 1191 8.99 -33.75 -64.59
C LEU A 1191 9.04 -32.73 -63.44
N TRP A 1192 9.43 -33.13 -62.22
CA TRP A 1192 9.54 -32.22 -61.09
C TRP A 1192 10.58 -32.70 -60.07
N THR A 1193 11.52 -31.85 -59.68
CA THR A 1193 12.45 -32.04 -58.56
C THR A 1193 11.87 -31.35 -57.32
N PRO A 1194 11.90 -31.98 -56.11
CA PRO A 1194 11.56 -31.29 -54.87
C PRO A 1194 12.48 -30.08 -54.68
N ASP A 1195 11.92 -28.88 -54.81
CA ASP A 1195 12.67 -27.64 -54.58
C ASP A 1195 12.86 -27.47 -53.06
N PRO A 1196 14.10 -27.42 -52.55
CA PRO A 1196 14.36 -27.22 -51.12
C PRO A 1196 13.90 -25.86 -50.61
N VAL A 1197 13.65 -24.90 -51.51
CA VAL A 1197 13.24 -23.53 -51.18
C VAL A 1197 11.74 -23.42 -50.88
N LEU A 1198 10.95 -24.45 -51.20
CA LEU A 1198 9.50 -24.50 -50.94
C LEU A 1198 9.12 -25.06 -49.56
N ARG A 1199 10.09 -25.24 -48.65
CA ARG A 1199 9.89 -25.70 -47.27
C ARG A 1199 9.68 -24.54 -46.30
#